data_AF-A0A6P1T0D5-F1
#
_entry.id   AF-A0A6P1T0D5-F1
#
_cell.length_a   1.000
_cell.length_b   1.000
_cell.length_c   1.000
_cell.angle_alpha   90.00
_cell.angle_beta   90.00
_cell.angle_gamma   90.00
#
_symmetry.space_group_name_H-M   'P 1'
#
loop_
_entity.id
_entity.type
_entity.pdbx_description
1 polymer ?
#
loop_
_entity_poly.entity_id
_entity_poly.type
_entity_poly.pdbx_seq_one_letter_code
_entity_poly.pdbx_strand_id
1 'polypeptide(L)'
;MNKAITEGLDFMPPAFIDGLGVWSSGAGTPGSPRYSNDPNGTLVASDPDFGPCIEIVKADSPQRLRYTGETPLLPGCYLEISARVKLVSGPFPTVRASGFAGDVNGNWIGGSLTGQGPAISLDEYGRIYTVRAIVGSGNRTGVDMVWGTEPVYGHFGIDIEGSNGAVVRVESIQIHDRTDVFHRKLMDWVDVRDYGAIGDGIADDAAAFETADAAANGRDLIVPAGTYYLGKNVTLLSRVRFEGTVTQAAEHRFILRASFDFPTYVDAFGDERTALTKALQTLFNFSDHESLDLKGRRIQLSAPIDVAAAAPSITTFGNRRAIRNGQLEATDSAGWDPDMVTTQGSYSDANPLELTNVSAVASIEVGSLITGFGVGRDVYVRDRNIGAQTLTLSQPLGRANSQQSYTFTRYKYLLDFGGMENVNAFNISDIEFLCNRRANGVMLPDRGIAWSIRDCWFSRPRTRAISSKGTACQGISIDRNQFIAPDDDVPVPQRNSTAFNINGDDAKIRNNRCVQFKHFAIINGGGSLVLGNHFWQLDDDIDGENTAGLVFTRTSNKSAVVGNYIDNMSIELANEHDPNGDVYGNGFGKITITGNIFTAQKVPDWFTFIKIRPRGNNWFMNGITVANNAFKVFGASIIDRIDEYDDAFGTLDHTATRDVIFTGNSFEKVRDKAESPVTVRHEQTNVNSSWTVQFDRFLPFGGELLGVDGVVAHGPVQANGGATLYDMPWAETRQGGNSNRVRLHWSAGCTGVVQVRGRCDAPGD
;
A
#
# COMPACT_ATOMS: atom_id res chain seq x y z
N MET A 1 -13.89 40.12 -11.42
CA MET A 1 -15.18 40.82 -11.59
C MET A 1 -14.92 42.27 -11.99
N ASN A 2 -15.87 43.02 -12.57
CA ASN A 2 -15.71 44.47 -12.78
C ASN A 2 -15.66 45.18 -11.40
N LYS A 3 -14.56 45.85 -11.13
CA LYS A 3 -14.21 46.54 -9.88
C LYS A 3 -15.11 47.75 -9.61
N ALA A 4 -15.55 48.46 -10.65
CA ALA A 4 -16.53 49.55 -10.48
C ALA A 4 -17.84 49.03 -9.86
N ILE A 5 -18.30 47.87 -10.31
CA ILE A 5 -19.55 47.24 -9.84
C ILE A 5 -19.36 46.58 -8.47
N THR A 6 -18.24 45.89 -8.27
CA THR A 6 -18.03 45.08 -7.05
C THR A 6 -17.58 45.86 -5.84
N GLU A 7 -16.88 46.98 -6.03
CA GLU A 7 -16.30 47.77 -4.95
C GLU A 7 -16.90 49.18 -4.88
N GLY A 8 -17.92 49.47 -5.70
CA GLY A 8 -18.67 50.73 -5.69
C GLY A 8 -17.83 51.95 -6.11
N LEU A 9 -16.80 51.73 -6.93
CA LEU A 9 -15.87 52.78 -7.34
C LEU A 9 -16.36 53.48 -8.61
N ASP A 10 -16.39 54.81 -8.59
CA ASP A 10 -16.63 55.62 -9.77
C ASP A 10 -15.29 56.03 -10.41
N PHE A 11 -14.98 55.44 -11.55
CA PHE A 11 -13.77 55.77 -12.30
C PHE A 11 -14.00 56.89 -13.33
N MET A 12 -15.26 57.21 -13.66
CA MET A 12 -15.58 58.08 -14.78
C MET A 12 -15.37 59.57 -14.43
N PRO A 13 -14.56 60.32 -15.18
CA PRO A 13 -14.47 61.77 -14.99
C PRO A 13 -15.79 62.49 -15.35
N PRO A 14 -16.11 63.64 -14.73
CA PRO A 14 -17.23 64.49 -15.13
C PRO A 14 -17.12 64.95 -16.59
N ALA A 15 -18.23 65.07 -17.31
CA ALA A 15 -18.21 65.51 -18.70
C ALA A 15 -17.79 66.98 -18.81
N PHE A 16 -17.19 67.39 -19.94
CA PHE A 16 -16.76 68.78 -20.12
C PHE A 16 -17.91 69.80 -20.05
N ILE A 17 -19.14 69.39 -20.39
CA ILE A 17 -20.34 70.23 -20.27
C ILE A 17 -20.64 70.66 -18.83
N ASP A 18 -20.17 69.89 -17.84
CA ASP A 18 -20.34 70.19 -16.41
C ASP A 18 -19.33 71.26 -15.93
N GLY A 19 -18.43 71.70 -16.81
CA GLY A 19 -17.47 72.77 -16.59
C GLY A 19 -16.01 72.29 -16.54
N LEU A 20 -15.09 73.23 -16.77
CA LEU A 20 -13.65 72.95 -16.89
C LEU A 20 -12.88 73.05 -15.56
N GLY A 21 -13.56 73.21 -14.42
CA GLY A 21 -12.93 73.45 -13.11
C GLY A 21 -12.13 72.26 -12.56
N VAL A 22 -12.50 71.03 -12.94
CA VAL A 22 -11.81 69.79 -12.55
C VAL A 22 -10.80 69.29 -13.59
N TRP A 23 -10.54 70.10 -14.62
CA TRP A 23 -9.64 69.81 -15.71
C TRP A 23 -8.43 70.72 -15.66
N SER A 24 -7.24 70.13 -15.65
CA SER A 24 -5.98 70.82 -15.36
C SER A 24 -5.04 70.83 -16.57
N SER A 25 -4.39 71.97 -16.81
CA SER A 25 -3.25 72.09 -17.73
C SER A 25 -1.91 71.62 -17.12
N GLY A 26 -1.90 71.32 -15.81
CA GLY A 26 -0.80 70.69 -15.07
C GLY A 26 -0.99 69.18 -14.83
N ALA A 27 -0.32 68.64 -13.79
CA ALA A 27 -0.31 67.22 -13.45
C ALA A 27 -1.60 66.72 -12.75
N GLY A 28 -2.57 67.60 -12.50
CA GLY A 28 -3.84 67.28 -11.86
C GLY A 28 -3.80 67.28 -10.33
N THR A 29 -2.59 67.37 -9.77
CA THR A 29 -2.33 67.45 -8.32
C THR A 29 -2.85 68.75 -7.69
N PRO A 30 -3.03 68.80 -6.36
CA PRO A 30 -3.38 70.03 -5.65
C PRO A 30 -2.49 71.22 -6.04
N GLY A 31 -3.09 72.36 -6.36
CA GLY A 31 -2.39 73.57 -6.84
C GLY A 31 -2.11 73.62 -8.34
N SER A 32 -2.42 72.57 -9.12
CA SER A 32 -2.30 72.61 -10.58
C SER A 32 -3.26 73.63 -11.23
N PRO A 33 -2.84 74.34 -12.30
CA PRO A 33 -3.69 75.29 -13.03
C PRO A 33 -4.91 74.61 -13.65
N ARG A 34 -6.05 75.31 -13.70
CA ARG A 34 -7.35 74.79 -14.17
C ARG A 34 -7.79 75.47 -15.46
N TYR A 35 -8.37 74.68 -16.36
CA TYR A 35 -8.88 75.18 -17.63
C TYR A 35 -10.09 76.12 -17.49
N SER A 36 -10.76 76.17 -16.33
CA SER A 36 -11.77 77.21 -16.07
C SER A 36 -11.21 78.63 -16.04
N ASN A 37 -9.91 78.79 -15.78
CA ASN A 37 -9.23 80.08 -15.65
C ASN A 37 -8.03 80.21 -16.62
N ASP A 38 -7.87 79.27 -17.55
CA ASP A 38 -6.76 79.23 -18.52
C ASP A 38 -7.28 79.71 -19.88
N PRO A 39 -6.75 80.80 -20.46
CA PRO A 39 -7.22 81.29 -21.76
C PRO A 39 -6.95 80.31 -22.91
N ASN A 40 -6.12 79.29 -22.69
CA ASN A 40 -5.77 78.29 -23.69
C ASN A 40 -6.75 77.09 -23.73
N GLY A 41 -7.79 77.07 -22.89
CA GLY A 41 -8.84 76.05 -22.96
C GLY A 41 -10.23 76.68 -22.93
N THR A 42 -11.07 76.36 -23.91
CA THR A 42 -12.43 76.88 -23.99
C THR A 42 -13.42 75.73 -24.15
N LEU A 43 -14.54 75.79 -23.44
CA LEU A 43 -15.65 74.86 -23.63
C LEU A 43 -16.38 75.21 -24.94
N VAL A 44 -16.46 74.25 -25.84
CA VAL A 44 -17.25 74.33 -27.07
C VAL A 44 -18.52 73.54 -26.86
N ALA A 45 -19.67 74.22 -26.79
CA ALA A 45 -20.94 73.60 -26.40
C ALA A 45 -21.55 72.70 -27.49
N SER A 46 -21.23 72.92 -28.77
CA SER A 46 -21.90 72.27 -29.90
C SER A 46 -20.96 72.02 -31.07
N ASP A 47 -19.89 71.24 -30.84
CA ASP A 47 -19.07 70.72 -31.92
C ASP A 47 -19.86 69.68 -32.74
N PRO A 48 -19.79 69.70 -34.08
CA PRO A 48 -20.54 68.75 -34.92
C PRO A 48 -20.23 67.26 -34.67
N ASP A 49 -19.02 66.94 -34.20
CA ASP A 49 -18.57 65.55 -34.02
C ASP A 49 -18.64 65.09 -32.56
N PHE A 50 -18.38 66.01 -31.62
CA PHE A 50 -18.25 65.70 -30.19
C PHE A 50 -19.40 66.24 -29.33
N GLY A 51 -20.25 67.12 -29.85
CA GLY A 51 -21.18 67.89 -29.02
C GLY A 51 -20.38 68.79 -28.05
N PRO A 52 -20.64 68.75 -26.74
CA PRO A 52 -19.81 69.45 -25.76
C PRO A 52 -18.38 68.88 -25.68
N CYS A 53 -17.39 69.71 -26.04
CA CYS A 53 -15.98 69.33 -26.01
C CYS A 53 -15.09 70.48 -25.53
N ILE A 54 -13.85 70.20 -25.13
CA ILE A 54 -12.88 71.27 -24.87
C ILE A 54 -12.06 71.53 -26.13
N GLU A 55 -11.88 72.80 -26.49
CA GLU A 55 -10.88 73.25 -27.47
C GLU A 55 -9.66 73.78 -26.71
N ILE A 56 -8.49 73.24 -27.02
CA ILE A 56 -7.22 73.58 -26.39
C ILE A 56 -6.29 74.19 -27.43
N VAL A 57 -5.77 75.38 -27.14
CA VAL A 57 -4.66 75.99 -27.87
C VAL A 57 -3.36 75.57 -27.18
N LYS A 58 -2.54 74.78 -27.86
CA LYS A 58 -1.28 74.27 -27.30
C LYS A 58 -0.29 75.41 -27.06
N ALA A 59 0.02 75.69 -25.80
CA ALA A 59 0.98 76.72 -25.38
C ALA A 59 2.20 76.15 -24.65
N ASP A 60 2.10 74.94 -24.10
CA ASP A 60 3.17 74.25 -23.37
C ASP A 60 3.61 72.95 -24.03
N SER A 61 4.78 72.41 -23.68
CA SER A 61 5.29 71.14 -24.19
C SER A 61 5.74 70.21 -23.05
N PRO A 62 4.99 69.13 -22.72
CA PRO A 62 3.66 68.79 -23.26
C PRO A 62 2.56 69.72 -22.73
N GLN A 63 1.54 69.93 -23.54
CA GLN A 63 0.27 70.51 -23.07
C GLN A 63 -0.56 69.37 -22.48
N ARG A 64 -0.91 69.46 -21.20
CA ARG A 64 -1.64 68.39 -20.51
C ARG A 64 -3.13 68.72 -20.43
N LEU A 65 -3.98 67.70 -20.54
CA LEU A 65 -5.38 67.77 -20.17
C LEU A 65 -5.64 66.66 -19.16
N ARG A 66 -5.78 67.05 -17.90
CA ARG A 66 -5.74 66.13 -16.77
C ARG A 66 -6.99 66.24 -15.90
N TYR A 67 -7.65 65.12 -15.63
CA TYR A 67 -8.68 65.08 -14.60
C TYR A 67 -8.00 65.15 -13.22
N THR A 68 -8.49 66.04 -12.35
CA THR A 68 -7.84 66.26 -11.05
C THR A 68 -8.39 65.42 -9.92
N GLY A 69 -9.44 64.63 -10.19
CA GLY A 69 -9.89 63.63 -9.23
C GLY A 69 -8.83 62.54 -9.07
N GLU A 70 -8.77 61.96 -7.88
CA GLU A 70 -7.94 60.79 -7.59
C GLU A 70 -8.71 59.56 -8.05
N THR A 71 -8.43 59.06 -9.25
CA THR A 71 -9.03 57.82 -9.75
C THR A 71 -8.36 56.65 -9.04
N PRO A 72 -9.06 55.86 -8.20
CA PRO A 72 -8.44 54.81 -7.41
C PRO A 72 -7.78 53.73 -8.28
N LEU A 73 -6.59 53.26 -7.87
CA LEU A 73 -5.87 52.17 -8.53
C LEU A 73 -5.52 51.08 -7.51
N LEU A 74 -6.37 50.05 -7.44
CA LEU A 74 -6.20 48.94 -6.51
C LEU A 74 -5.34 47.82 -7.13
N PRO A 75 -4.66 47.00 -6.32
CA PRO A 75 -3.96 45.81 -6.83
C PRO A 75 -4.88 44.93 -7.67
N GLY A 76 -4.44 44.61 -8.89
CA GLY A 76 -5.21 43.82 -9.85
C GLY A 76 -6.22 44.61 -10.68
N CYS A 77 -6.30 45.93 -10.54
CA CYS A 77 -7.13 46.82 -11.36
C CYS A 77 -6.44 47.18 -12.69
N TYR A 78 -7.20 47.18 -13.78
CA TYR A 78 -6.76 47.61 -15.11
C TYR A 78 -7.76 48.62 -15.68
N LEU A 79 -7.32 49.85 -15.94
CA LEU A 79 -8.18 50.94 -16.40
C LEU A 79 -7.79 51.35 -17.84
N GLU A 80 -8.77 51.48 -18.72
CA GLU A 80 -8.59 52.06 -20.05
C GLU A 80 -8.94 53.55 -20.03
N ILE A 81 -7.94 54.39 -20.25
CA ILE A 81 -8.11 55.83 -20.46
C ILE A 81 -8.33 56.03 -21.95
N SER A 82 -9.40 56.74 -22.35
CA SER A 82 -9.69 57.00 -23.76
C SER A 82 -10.33 58.36 -24.02
N ALA A 83 -10.07 58.94 -25.19
CA ALA A 83 -10.69 60.17 -25.66
C ALA A 83 -10.70 60.22 -27.20
N ARG A 84 -11.74 60.83 -27.78
CA ARG A 84 -11.74 61.22 -29.20
C ARG A 84 -11.20 62.64 -29.34
N VAL A 85 -10.26 62.84 -30.27
CA VAL A 85 -9.59 64.12 -30.50
C VAL A 85 -9.56 64.48 -31.98
N LYS A 86 -9.55 65.76 -32.31
CA LYS A 86 -9.31 66.24 -33.68
C LYS A 86 -8.48 67.52 -33.70
N LEU A 87 -7.64 67.66 -34.70
CA LEU A 87 -6.90 68.89 -34.96
C LEU A 87 -7.80 69.87 -35.73
N VAL A 88 -7.94 71.09 -35.23
CA VAL A 88 -8.76 72.14 -35.85
C VAL A 88 -7.90 73.05 -36.74
N SER A 89 -6.74 73.47 -36.23
CA SER A 89 -5.80 74.34 -36.95
C SER A 89 -4.40 74.32 -36.31
N GLY A 90 -3.39 74.84 -37.00
CA GLY A 90 -2.03 74.98 -36.48
C GLY A 90 -1.13 73.75 -36.73
N PRO A 91 0.10 73.71 -36.18
CA PRO A 91 1.04 72.61 -36.42
C PRO A 91 0.49 71.25 -35.99
N PHE A 92 0.80 70.18 -36.73
CA PHE A 92 0.36 68.81 -36.45
C PHE A 92 1.00 68.24 -35.17
N PRO A 93 0.25 68.00 -34.08
CA PRO A 93 0.78 67.46 -32.84
C PRO A 93 0.69 65.92 -32.78
N THR A 94 1.32 65.34 -31.76
CA THR A 94 1.02 63.97 -31.31
C THR A 94 0.20 64.02 -30.03
N VAL A 95 -0.71 63.07 -29.86
CA VAL A 95 -1.56 62.96 -28.67
C VAL A 95 -1.47 61.54 -28.11
N ARG A 96 -1.35 61.43 -26.78
CA ARG A 96 -1.30 60.15 -26.07
C ARG A 96 -2.14 60.21 -24.80
N ALA A 97 -2.69 59.07 -24.39
CA ALA A 97 -3.22 58.94 -23.04
C ALA A 97 -2.03 58.88 -22.06
N SER A 98 -2.17 59.51 -20.90
CA SER A 98 -1.09 59.64 -19.93
C SER A 98 -1.67 59.67 -18.51
N GLY A 99 -0.81 59.61 -17.49
CA GLY A 99 -1.20 59.52 -16.09
C GLY A 99 -0.19 60.16 -15.13
N PHE A 100 -0.67 60.78 -14.05
CA PHE A 100 0.09 60.98 -12.82
C PHE A 100 -0.19 59.81 -11.87
N ALA A 101 0.82 59.15 -11.33
CA ALA A 101 0.75 58.01 -10.43
C ALA A 101 1.07 58.47 -9.01
N GLY A 102 0.05 58.53 -8.16
CA GLY A 102 0.17 59.03 -6.79
C GLY A 102 0.38 57.92 -5.77
N ASP A 103 1.33 58.11 -4.85
CA ASP A 103 1.43 57.31 -3.63
C ASP A 103 0.42 57.75 -2.57
N VAL A 104 0.40 57.05 -1.44
CA VAL A 104 -0.45 57.37 -0.27
C VAL A 104 -0.22 58.77 0.32
N ASN A 105 0.93 59.40 0.02
CA ASN A 105 1.29 60.73 0.50
C ASN A 105 1.03 61.83 -0.55
N GLY A 106 0.47 61.47 -1.71
CA GLY A 106 0.19 62.36 -2.82
C GLY A 106 1.40 62.72 -3.69
N ASN A 107 2.54 62.03 -3.52
CA ASN A 107 3.73 62.25 -4.31
C ASN A 107 3.70 61.43 -5.60
N TRP A 108 4.31 61.97 -6.66
CA TRP A 108 4.58 61.19 -7.88
C TRP A 108 5.55 60.06 -7.53
N ILE A 109 5.18 58.84 -7.90
CA ILE A 109 6.08 57.70 -7.79
C ILE A 109 7.10 57.78 -8.93
N GLY A 110 8.26 58.38 -8.64
CA GLY A 110 9.36 58.56 -9.59
C GLY A 110 10.10 57.27 -9.95
N GLY A 111 10.61 57.20 -11.18
CA GLY A 111 11.49 56.12 -11.65
C GLY A 111 10.77 54.97 -12.35
N SER A 112 11.23 54.61 -13.57
CA SER A 112 10.84 53.43 -14.39
C SER A 112 9.36 53.22 -14.75
N LEU A 113 8.40 53.85 -14.08
CA LEU A 113 6.98 53.77 -14.42
C LEU A 113 6.68 54.60 -15.66
N THR A 114 6.11 53.95 -16.66
CA THR A 114 5.65 54.60 -17.89
C THR A 114 4.33 55.31 -17.63
N GLY A 115 4.38 56.63 -17.40
CA GLY A 115 3.19 57.49 -17.25
C GLY A 115 2.54 57.90 -18.58
N GLN A 116 2.97 57.33 -19.69
CA GLN A 116 2.57 57.73 -21.04
C GLN A 116 2.27 56.50 -21.91
N GLY A 117 1.06 56.41 -22.44
CA GLY A 117 0.68 55.39 -23.41
C GLY A 117 1.20 55.68 -24.83
N PRO A 118 0.79 54.87 -25.82
CA PRO A 118 1.15 55.06 -27.21
C PRO A 118 0.70 56.43 -27.73
N ALA A 119 1.57 57.09 -28.49
CA ALA A 119 1.27 58.38 -29.12
C ALA A 119 0.69 58.19 -30.54
N ILE A 120 -0.30 59.01 -30.88
CA ILE A 120 -0.94 59.07 -32.20
C ILE A 120 -0.68 60.44 -32.81
N SER A 121 -0.18 60.49 -34.04
CA SER A 121 -0.04 61.73 -34.79
C SER A 121 -1.39 62.20 -35.32
N LEU A 122 -1.77 63.45 -35.06
CA LEU A 122 -2.90 64.07 -35.75
C LEU A 122 -2.33 64.69 -37.03
N ASP A 123 -2.51 64.01 -38.16
CA ASP A 123 -1.90 64.36 -39.45
C ASP A 123 -2.87 65.03 -40.45
N GLU A 124 -4.13 65.22 -40.06
CA GLU A 124 -5.17 65.82 -40.89
C GLU A 124 -6.12 66.68 -40.05
N TYR A 125 -6.51 67.84 -40.57
CA TYR A 125 -7.48 68.72 -39.92
C TYR A 125 -8.89 68.14 -39.99
N GLY A 126 -9.64 68.22 -38.90
CA GLY A 126 -11.03 67.76 -38.82
C GLY A 126 -11.20 66.25 -38.70
N ARG A 127 -10.15 65.44 -38.95
CA ARG A 127 -10.21 63.99 -38.75
C ARG A 127 -10.27 63.65 -37.26
N ILE A 128 -11.15 62.72 -36.91
CA ILE A 128 -11.31 62.21 -35.54
C ILE A 128 -10.35 61.05 -35.31
N TYR A 129 -9.54 61.15 -34.26
CA TYR A 129 -8.65 60.10 -33.77
C TYR A 129 -9.12 59.62 -32.41
N THR A 130 -8.99 58.32 -32.13
CA THR A 130 -9.24 57.76 -30.79
C THR A 130 -7.90 57.49 -30.13
N VAL A 131 -7.64 58.18 -29.04
CA VAL A 131 -6.46 57.96 -28.20
C VAL A 131 -6.88 57.08 -27.04
N ARG A 132 -6.11 56.01 -26.77
CA ARG A 132 -6.37 55.13 -25.63
C ARG A 132 -5.08 54.53 -25.05
N ALA A 133 -5.10 54.21 -23.77
CA ALA A 133 -4.08 53.40 -23.11
C ALA A 133 -4.66 52.64 -21.93
N ILE A 134 -4.17 51.42 -21.69
CA ILE A 134 -4.50 50.64 -20.50
C ILE A 134 -3.39 50.80 -19.46
N VAL A 135 -3.77 51.28 -18.27
CA VAL A 135 -2.92 51.30 -17.07
C VAL A 135 -3.27 50.12 -16.17
N GLY A 136 -2.28 49.52 -15.52
CA GLY A 136 -2.55 48.49 -14.53
C GLY A 136 -1.34 48.03 -13.74
N SER A 137 -1.60 47.22 -12.71
CA SER A 137 -0.58 46.86 -11.73
C SER A 137 0.43 45.79 -12.20
N GLY A 138 0.11 45.02 -13.23
CA GLY A 138 0.95 43.91 -13.70
C GLY A 138 1.34 44.02 -15.18
N ASN A 139 2.57 43.63 -15.52
CA ASN A 139 3.05 43.55 -16.90
C ASN A 139 2.33 42.43 -17.65
N ARG A 140 1.34 42.79 -18.47
CA ARG A 140 0.56 41.85 -19.30
C ARG A 140 0.49 42.35 -20.73
N THR A 141 0.40 41.42 -21.67
CA THR A 141 0.14 41.75 -23.08
C THR A 141 -1.14 42.57 -23.20
N GLY A 142 -1.02 43.79 -23.73
CA GLY A 142 -2.12 44.75 -23.87
C GLY A 142 -2.19 45.83 -22.78
N VAL A 143 -1.29 45.81 -21.79
CA VAL A 143 -1.15 46.89 -20.80
C VAL A 143 -0.07 47.85 -21.29
N ASP A 144 -0.44 49.10 -21.51
CA ASP A 144 0.45 50.14 -22.05
C ASP A 144 1.28 50.81 -20.95
N MET A 145 0.67 51.04 -19.79
CA MET A 145 1.25 51.74 -18.65
C MET A 145 1.30 50.81 -17.44
N VAL A 146 2.42 50.09 -17.28
CA VAL A 146 2.61 49.13 -16.17
C VAL A 146 3.09 49.89 -14.93
N TRP A 147 2.21 49.97 -13.93
CA TRP A 147 2.40 50.85 -12.77
C TRP A 147 2.73 50.13 -11.45
N GLY A 148 2.67 48.79 -11.41
CA GLY A 148 2.92 48.05 -10.17
C GLY A 148 1.81 48.24 -9.13
N THR A 149 2.10 47.91 -7.88
CA THR A 149 1.17 48.06 -6.74
C THR A 149 1.45 49.26 -5.87
N GLU A 150 2.46 50.08 -6.20
CA GLU A 150 2.83 51.24 -5.39
C GLU A 150 1.87 52.43 -5.57
N PRO A 151 1.42 52.79 -6.78
CA PRO A 151 0.43 53.86 -6.93
C PRO A 151 -0.93 53.41 -6.42
N VAL A 152 -1.57 54.23 -5.57
CA VAL A 152 -2.90 53.94 -5.00
C VAL A 152 -4.01 54.72 -5.71
N TYR A 153 -3.66 55.73 -6.51
CA TYR A 153 -4.55 56.44 -7.41
C TYR A 153 -3.79 56.99 -8.62
N GLY A 154 -4.54 57.44 -9.63
CA GLY A 154 -3.97 58.23 -10.71
C GLY A 154 -4.80 59.45 -11.07
N HIS A 155 -4.12 60.50 -11.54
CA HIS A 155 -4.77 61.57 -12.31
C HIS A 155 -4.60 61.25 -13.79
N PHE A 156 -5.69 60.95 -14.47
CA PHE A 156 -5.66 60.47 -15.85
C PHE A 156 -6.11 61.53 -16.85
N GLY A 157 -5.63 61.40 -18.08
CA GLY A 157 -5.82 62.42 -19.08
C GLY A 157 -5.09 62.14 -20.38
N ILE A 158 -4.82 63.19 -21.14
CA ILE A 158 -3.99 63.14 -22.35
C ILE A 158 -2.87 64.17 -22.29
N ASP A 159 -1.77 63.87 -22.98
CA ASP A 159 -0.71 64.82 -23.29
C ASP A 159 -0.73 65.13 -24.79
N ILE A 160 -0.61 66.40 -25.15
CA ILE A 160 -0.47 66.91 -26.52
C ILE A 160 0.96 67.44 -26.68
N GLU A 161 1.72 66.86 -27.60
CA GLU A 161 3.12 67.16 -27.86
C GLU A 161 3.36 67.64 -29.30
N GLY A 162 4.45 68.38 -29.50
CA GLY A 162 4.79 69.02 -30.78
C GLY A 162 4.94 70.53 -30.64
N SER A 163 5.00 71.25 -31.76
CA SER A 163 5.13 72.71 -31.78
C SER A 163 3.89 73.40 -31.20
N ASN A 164 4.10 74.52 -30.50
CA ASN A 164 3.01 75.34 -29.98
C ASN A 164 2.18 75.99 -31.09
N GLY A 165 0.94 76.35 -30.77
CA GLY A 165 -0.02 76.95 -31.70
C GLY A 165 -0.99 75.96 -32.36
N ALA A 166 -0.91 74.66 -32.02
CA ALA A 166 -1.89 73.66 -32.44
C ALA A 166 -3.21 73.87 -31.67
N VAL A 167 -4.34 73.85 -32.37
CA VAL A 167 -5.68 73.95 -31.77
C VAL A 167 -6.35 72.58 -31.88
N VAL A 168 -6.58 71.92 -30.74
CA VAL A 168 -7.10 70.55 -30.68
C VAL A 168 -8.42 70.55 -29.93
N ARG A 169 -9.44 69.89 -30.50
CA ARG A 169 -10.68 69.59 -29.78
C ARG A 169 -10.64 68.18 -29.22
N VAL A 170 -11.09 68.03 -27.99
CA VAL A 170 -11.09 66.77 -27.24
C VAL A 170 -12.49 66.53 -26.69
N GLU A 171 -13.07 65.38 -27.00
CA GLU A 171 -14.26 64.88 -26.32
C GLU A 171 -13.94 64.49 -24.86
N SER A 172 -14.95 64.53 -23.99
CA SER A 172 -14.86 64.14 -22.58
C SER A 172 -14.09 62.81 -22.42
N ILE A 173 -13.06 62.83 -21.58
CA ILE A 173 -12.19 61.66 -21.34
C ILE A 173 -12.98 60.61 -20.58
N GLN A 174 -12.90 59.37 -21.06
CA GLN A 174 -13.53 58.21 -20.45
C GLN A 174 -12.49 57.32 -19.79
N ILE A 175 -12.78 56.85 -18.58
CA ILE A 175 -11.97 55.85 -17.87
C ILE A 175 -12.85 54.65 -17.57
N HIS A 176 -12.54 53.52 -18.20
CA HIS A 176 -13.29 52.28 -18.05
C HIS A 176 -12.48 51.22 -17.31
N ASP A 177 -13.12 50.47 -16.43
CA ASP A 177 -12.53 49.25 -15.90
C ASP A 177 -12.48 48.15 -16.97
N ARG A 178 -11.26 47.68 -17.27
CA ARG A 178 -10.94 46.58 -18.19
C ARG A 178 -10.30 45.38 -17.48
N THR A 179 -10.43 45.31 -16.16
CA THR A 179 -9.93 44.18 -15.36
C THR A 179 -10.51 42.84 -15.84
N ASP A 180 -11.75 42.87 -16.35
CA ASP A 180 -12.45 41.74 -16.94
C ASP A 180 -11.76 41.07 -18.13
N VAL A 181 -11.10 41.87 -18.96
CA VAL A 181 -10.33 41.39 -20.12
C VAL A 181 -9.14 40.51 -19.70
N PHE A 182 -8.63 40.68 -18.48
CA PHE A 182 -7.47 39.95 -17.99
C PHE A 182 -7.79 38.78 -17.04
N HIS A 183 -9.05 38.58 -16.63
CA HIS A 183 -9.41 37.52 -15.66
C HIS A 183 -9.02 36.11 -16.10
N ARG A 184 -9.17 35.77 -17.38
CA ARG A 184 -8.87 34.41 -17.86
C ARG A 184 -7.37 34.09 -17.86
N LYS A 185 -6.51 35.10 -17.96
CA LYS A 185 -5.04 34.97 -17.84
C LYS A 185 -4.56 35.00 -16.38
N LEU A 186 -5.48 35.27 -15.45
CA LEU A 186 -5.24 35.35 -14.02
C LEU A 186 -5.57 34.04 -13.30
N MET A 187 -6.36 33.17 -13.91
CA MET A 187 -6.74 31.88 -13.33
C MET A 187 -5.63 30.86 -13.55
N ASP A 188 -5.25 30.21 -12.47
CA ASP A 188 -4.28 29.11 -12.41
C ASP A 188 -4.88 27.75 -12.79
N TRP A 189 -6.06 27.76 -13.44
CA TRP A 189 -6.79 26.57 -13.83
C TRP A 189 -7.38 26.65 -15.25
N VAL A 190 -7.75 25.48 -15.77
CA VAL A 190 -8.39 25.28 -17.08
C VAL A 190 -9.66 24.45 -16.92
N ASP A 191 -10.79 24.94 -17.41
CA ASP A 191 -12.07 24.23 -17.40
C ASP A 191 -12.17 23.25 -18.59
N VAL A 192 -12.60 22.01 -18.38
CA VAL A 192 -12.88 21.09 -19.50
C VAL A 192 -14.04 21.57 -20.39
N ARG A 193 -15.01 22.33 -19.86
CA ARG A 193 -16.15 22.88 -20.62
C ARG A 193 -15.73 23.94 -21.64
N ASP A 194 -14.67 24.67 -21.33
CA ASP A 194 -14.08 25.64 -22.26
C ASP A 194 -13.55 24.97 -23.55
N TYR A 195 -13.35 23.64 -23.51
CA TYR A 195 -12.87 22.82 -24.61
C TYR A 195 -13.96 21.89 -25.17
N GLY A 196 -15.23 22.16 -24.84
CA GLY A 196 -16.39 21.50 -25.43
C GLY A 196 -16.95 20.33 -24.63
N ALA A 197 -16.47 20.10 -23.40
CA ALA A 197 -17.09 19.10 -22.53
C ALA A 197 -18.51 19.54 -22.12
N ILE A 198 -19.49 18.64 -22.22
CA ILE A 198 -20.89 18.91 -21.92
C ILE A 198 -21.20 18.51 -20.47
N GLY A 199 -20.82 17.29 -20.06
CA GLY A 199 -21.08 16.78 -18.72
C GLY A 199 -22.54 16.35 -18.50
N ASP A 200 -23.21 15.82 -19.53
CA ASP A 200 -24.58 15.28 -19.48
C ASP A 200 -24.68 13.76 -19.27
N GLY A 201 -23.53 13.08 -19.21
CA GLY A 201 -23.39 11.64 -19.05
C GLY A 201 -23.62 10.83 -20.32
N ILE A 202 -23.86 11.49 -21.47
CA ILE A 202 -24.21 10.86 -22.74
C ILE A 202 -23.20 11.22 -23.83
N ALA A 203 -22.87 12.50 -23.98
CA ALA A 203 -21.87 12.96 -24.94
C ALA A 203 -20.47 12.48 -24.53
N ASP A 204 -19.67 12.07 -25.51
CA ASP A 204 -18.27 11.68 -25.25
C ASP A 204 -17.39 12.92 -25.06
N ASP A 205 -17.03 13.16 -23.80
CA ASP A 205 -16.25 14.31 -23.35
C ASP A 205 -14.72 14.05 -23.38
N ALA A 206 -14.29 12.85 -23.79
CA ALA A 206 -12.88 12.44 -23.70
C ALA A 206 -11.93 13.34 -24.51
N ALA A 207 -12.34 13.78 -25.71
CA ALA A 207 -11.52 14.69 -26.53
C ALA A 207 -11.38 16.08 -25.89
N ALA A 208 -12.43 16.57 -25.23
CA ALA A 208 -12.41 17.86 -24.54
C ALA A 208 -11.45 17.81 -23.34
N PHE A 209 -11.45 16.70 -22.58
CA PHE A 209 -10.52 16.48 -21.47
C PHE A 209 -9.05 16.50 -21.92
N GLU A 210 -8.70 15.76 -22.98
CA GLU A 210 -7.32 15.73 -23.51
C GLU A 210 -6.88 17.10 -24.05
N THR A 211 -7.79 17.84 -24.70
CA THR A 211 -7.47 19.17 -25.23
C THR A 211 -7.29 20.19 -24.12
N ALA A 212 -8.13 20.13 -23.08
CA ALA A 212 -8.01 20.98 -21.90
C ALA A 212 -6.72 20.69 -21.11
N ASP A 213 -6.36 19.40 -20.95
CA ASP A 213 -5.09 19.00 -20.32
C ASP A 213 -3.87 19.49 -21.09
N ALA A 214 -3.87 19.35 -22.43
CA ALA A 214 -2.81 19.88 -23.27
C ALA A 214 -2.68 21.41 -23.15
N ALA A 215 -3.80 22.12 -22.96
CA ALA A 215 -3.83 23.56 -22.80
C ALA A 215 -3.51 24.04 -21.37
N ALA A 216 -3.61 23.17 -20.36
CA ALA A 216 -3.31 23.50 -18.97
C ALA A 216 -1.87 24.01 -18.83
N ASN A 217 -0.91 23.40 -19.52
CA ASN A 217 0.49 23.85 -19.59
C ASN A 217 1.08 24.16 -18.20
N GLY A 218 0.84 23.27 -17.22
CA GLY A 218 1.28 23.40 -15.84
C GLY A 218 0.26 24.00 -14.86
N ARG A 219 -0.91 24.42 -15.35
CA ARG A 219 -2.08 24.82 -14.54
C ARG A 219 -2.88 23.59 -14.11
N ASP A 220 -3.78 23.80 -13.15
CA ASP A 220 -4.70 22.75 -12.70
C ASP A 220 -5.86 22.60 -13.70
N LEU A 221 -6.31 21.37 -13.93
CA LEU A 221 -7.51 21.06 -14.69
C LEU A 221 -8.71 21.03 -13.74
N ILE A 222 -9.80 21.69 -14.11
CA ILE A 222 -11.06 21.70 -13.38
C ILE A 222 -12.08 20.91 -14.18
N VAL A 223 -12.75 19.97 -13.51
CA VAL A 223 -13.92 19.25 -14.03
C VAL A 223 -15.14 19.73 -13.25
N PRO A 224 -15.93 20.69 -13.78
CA PRO A 224 -17.06 21.28 -13.07
C PRO A 224 -18.17 20.25 -12.76
N ALA A 225 -19.16 20.66 -11.95
CA ALA A 225 -20.31 19.81 -11.64
C ALA A 225 -21.04 19.30 -12.91
N GLY A 226 -21.19 17.98 -13.03
CA GLY A 226 -21.77 17.28 -14.18
C GLY A 226 -21.39 15.80 -14.16
N THR A 227 -21.82 15.02 -15.15
CA THR A 227 -21.36 13.64 -15.36
C THR A 227 -20.74 13.54 -16.75
N TYR A 228 -19.47 13.16 -16.83
CA TYR A 228 -18.70 13.19 -18.08
C TYR A 228 -18.46 11.77 -18.57
N TYR A 229 -19.05 11.40 -19.69
CA TYR A 229 -18.80 10.10 -20.31
C TYR A 229 -17.50 10.14 -21.10
N LEU A 230 -16.59 9.21 -20.82
CA LEU A 230 -15.32 9.09 -21.54
C LEU A 230 -15.32 7.79 -22.35
N GLY A 231 -15.54 7.89 -23.65
CA GLY A 231 -15.69 6.74 -24.56
C GLY A 231 -14.38 6.09 -25.00
N LYS A 232 -13.25 6.46 -24.39
CA LYS A 232 -11.91 5.95 -24.73
C LYS A 232 -10.95 6.06 -23.54
N ASN A 233 -9.74 5.55 -23.71
CA ASN A 233 -8.63 5.81 -22.78
C ASN A 233 -8.39 7.32 -22.65
N VAL A 234 -8.21 7.82 -21.43
CA VAL A 234 -7.85 9.22 -21.16
C VAL A 234 -6.67 9.25 -20.20
N THR A 235 -5.67 10.07 -20.52
CA THR A 235 -4.51 10.34 -19.68
C THR A 235 -4.43 11.83 -19.44
N LEU A 236 -4.45 12.24 -18.17
CA LEU A 236 -4.31 13.62 -17.76
C LEU A 236 -2.91 13.81 -17.15
N LEU A 237 -2.14 14.72 -17.75
CA LEU A 237 -0.79 15.04 -17.34
C LEU A 237 -0.75 16.09 -16.23
N SER A 238 -1.75 16.96 -16.19
CA SER A 238 -1.91 18.06 -15.25
C SER A 238 -2.58 17.59 -13.97
N ARG A 239 -2.42 18.36 -12.89
CA ARG A 239 -3.22 18.13 -11.67
C ARG A 239 -4.68 18.39 -12.00
N VAL A 240 -5.58 17.62 -11.41
CA VAL A 240 -7.02 17.73 -11.69
C VAL A 240 -7.82 17.86 -10.40
N ARG A 241 -8.87 18.68 -10.43
CA ARG A 241 -9.87 18.81 -9.39
C ARG A 241 -11.25 18.54 -9.96
N PHE A 242 -11.96 17.61 -9.34
CA PHE A 242 -13.31 17.22 -9.73
C PHE A 242 -14.35 17.87 -8.82
N GLU A 243 -15.29 18.60 -9.42
CA GLU A 243 -16.59 18.96 -8.83
C GLU A 243 -17.72 18.08 -9.42
N GLY A 244 -17.54 17.57 -10.65
CA GLY A 244 -18.39 16.55 -11.27
C GLY A 244 -17.76 15.17 -11.29
N THR A 245 -18.46 14.19 -11.86
CA THR A 245 -18.02 12.79 -11.94
C THR A 245 -17.80 12.32 -13.37
N VAL A 246 -17.06 11.23 -13.53
CA VAL A 246 -16.71 10.58 -14.78
C VAL A 246 -17.36 9.19 -14.83
N THR A 247 -17.87 8.82 -15.99
CA THR A 247 -18.27 7.44 -16.30
C THR A 247 -17.43 6.91 -17.45
N GLN A 248 -16.84 5.74 -17.28
CA GLN A 248 -15.97 5.14 -18.28
C GLN A 248 -16.05 3.61 -18.19
N ALA A 249 -16.15 2.94 -19.34
CA ALA A 249 -16.19 1.48 -19.42
C ALA A 249 -14.91 0.84 -18.84
N ALA A 250 -15.00 -0.42 -18.38
CA ALA A 250 -13.91 -1.09 -17.65
C ALA A 250 -12.65 -1.31 -18.51
N GLU A 251 -12.82 -1.51 -19.82
CA GLU A 251 -11.75 -1.70 -20.80
C GLU A 251 -10.95 -0.42 -21.10
N HIS A 252 -11.50 0.76 -20.80
CA HIS A 252 -10.82 2.03 -21.00
C HIS A 252 -10.06 2.44 -19.74
N ARG A 253 -8.88 3.00 -19.92
CA ARG A 253 -7.98 3.43 -18.86
C ARG A 253 -8.21 4.90 -18.52
N PHE A 254 -8.10 5.23 -17.24
CA PHE A 254 -8.14 6.60 -16.74
C PHE A 254 -6.90 6.90 -15.90
N ILE A 255 -5.91 7.55 -16.52
CA ILE A 255 -4.59 7.75 -15.92
C ILE A 255 -4.47 9.20 -15.46
N LEU A 256 -4.34 9.41 -14.14
CA LEU A 256 -4.12 10.73 -13.53
C LEU A 256 -2.65 10.89 -13.15
N ARG A 257 -1.80 11.36 -14.06
CA ARG A 257 -0.34 11.33 -13.84
C ARG A 257 0.12 12.28 -12.73
N ALA A 258 -0.40 13.50 -12.64
CA ALA A 258 0.01 14.43 -11.58
C ALA A 258 -0.79 14.29 -10.28
N SER A 259 -1.87 13.51 -10.29
CA SER A 259 -2.79 13.30 -9.16
C SER A 259 -3.09 11.80 -8.95
N PHE A 260 -2.05 10.96 -8.96
CA PHE A 260 -2.20 9.52 -8.76
C PHE A 260 -2.32 9.17 -7.27
N ASP A 261 -3.51 9.34 -6.73
CA ASP A 261 -3.89 8.95 -5.37
C ASP A 261 -5.37 8.56 -5.30
N PHE A 262 -5.72 7.72 -4.32
CA PHE A 262 -7.09 7.21 -4.21
C PHE A 262 -8.17 8.30 -4.04
N PRO A 263 -8.01 9.34 -3.18
CA PRO A 263 -9.00 10.41 -3.08
C PRO A 263 -9.36 11.05 -4.42
N THR A 264 -8.37 11.34 -5.28
CA THR A 264 -8.65 11.94 -6.58
C THR A 264 -9.49 11.01 -7.48
N TYR A 265 -9.27 9.70 -7.42
CA TYR A 265 -10.13 8.73 -8.14
C TYR A 265 -11.54 8.67 -7.55
N VAL A 266 -11.70 8.81 -6.23
CA VAL A 266 -13.03 8.88 -5.60
C VAL A 266 -13.75 10.13 -6.04
N ASP A 267 -13.10 11.29 -6.06
CA ASP A 267 -13.68 12.54 -6.54
C ASP A 267 -14.08 12.42 -8.02
N ALA A 268 -13.27 11.72 -8.82
CA ALA A 268 -13.56 11.47 -10.22
C ALA A 268 -14.77 10.56 -10.45
N PHE A 269 -14.93 9.46 -9.70
CA PHE A 269 -15.96 8.45 -10.01
C PHE A 269 -17.18 8.49 -9.08
N GLY A 270 -17.08 9.08 -7.89
CA GLY A 270 -18.13 9.11 -6.87
C GLY A 270 -18.42 7.77 -6.18
N ASP A 271 -17.85 6.67 -6.65
CA ASP A 271 -17.99 5.32 -6.09
C ASP A 271 -16.62 4.74 -5.70
N GLU A 272 -16.45 4.37 -4.44
CA GLU A 272 -15.16 3.93 -3.89
C GLU A 272 -14.63 2.64 -4.53
N ARG A 273 -15.53 1.70 -4.86
CA ARG A 273 -15.16 0.43 -5.51
C ARG A 273 -14.65 0.67 -6.93
N THR A 274 -15.37 1.47 -7.70
CA THR A 274 -15.00 1.84 -9.08
C THR A 274 -13.71 2.65 -9.08
N ALA A 275 -13.57 3.61 -8.16
CA ALA A 275 -12.36 4.40 -7.98
C ALA A 275 -11.13 3.53 -7.68
N LEU A 276 -11.24 2.60 -6.72
CA LEU A 276 -10.13 1.68 -6.39
C LEU A 276 -9.80 0.77 -7.58
N THR A 277 -10.81 0.28 -8.29
CA THR A 277 -10.64 -0.56 -9.49
C THR A 277 -9.87 0.20 -10.58
N LYS A 278 -10.23 1.46 -10.86
CA LYS A 278 -9.57 2.32 -11.86
C LYS A 278 -8.17 2.76 -11.44
N ALA A 279 -7.96 3.01 -10.14
CA ALA A 279 -6.64 3.30 -9.59
C ALA A 279 -5.69 2.10 -9.72
N LEU A 280 -6.18 0.87 -9.44
CA LEU A 280 -5.42 -0.37 -9.63
C LEU A 280 -5.15 -0.65 -11.11
N GLN A 281 -6.14 -0.43 -11.98
CA GLN A 281 -5.95 -0.52 -13.43
C GLN A 281 -4.77 0.35 -13.87
N THR A 282 -4.69 1.58 -13.35
CA THR A 282 -3.61 2.53 -13.63
C THR A 282 -2.27 2.09 -13.03
N LEU A 283 -2.27 1.48 -11.84
CA LEU A 283 -1.06 0.95 -11.20
C LEU A 283 -0.37 -0.13 -12.04
N PHE A 284 -1.16 -1.06 -12.62
CA PHE A 284 -0.62 -2.15 -13.43
C PHE A 284 -0.32 -1.76 -14.88
N ASN A 285 -0.97 -0.71 -15.38
CA ASN A 285 -0.63 -0.10 -16.65
C ASN A 285 0.51 0.93 -16.50
N PHE A 286 1.11 1.34 -17.61
CA PHE A 286 2.18 2.34 -17.58
C PHE A 286 1.61 3.72 -17.20
N SER A 287 1.91 4.19 -15.98
CA SER A 287 1.38 5.43 -15.40
C SER A 287 2.45 6.37 -14.82
N ASP A 288 3.73 6.15 -15.12
CA ASP A 288 4.91 6.79 -14.50
C ASP A 288 5.00 6.63 -12.97
N HIS A 289 4.05 5.92 -12.33
CA HIS A 289 4.02 5.66 -10.90
C HIS A 289 4.32 4.21 -10.56
N GLU A 290 5.02 4.01 -9.45
CA GLU A 290 5.26 2.67 -8.88
C GLU A 290 4.27 2.32 -7.76
N SER A 291 3.71 3.31 -7.06
CA SER A 291 2.83 3.08 -5.91
C SER A 291 1.54 3.87 -5.95
N LEU A 292 0.46 3.21 -5.53
CA LEU A 292 -0.83 3.80 -5.21
C LEU A 292 -0.88 4.11 -3.71
N ASP A 293 -1.09 5.39 -3.38
CA ASP A 293 -1.28 5.87 -2.01
C ASP A 293 -2.78 6.05 -1.73
N LEU A 294 -3.29 5.37 -0.70
CA LEU A 294 -4.68 5.48 -0.29
C LEU A 294 -4.94 6.70 0.61
N LYS A 295 -3.89 7.46 0.99
CA LYS A 295 -3.97 8.73 1.74
C LYS A 295 -4.75 8.65 3.06
N GLY A 296 -4.66 7.51 3.75
CA GLY A 296 -5.34 7.27 5.03
C GLY A 296 -6.85 7.06 4.90
N ARG A 297 -7.38 6.91 3.68
CA ARG A 297 -8.81 6.69 3.45
C ARG A 297 -9.23 5.31 3.96
N ARG A 298 -10.43 5.27 4.55
CA ARG A 298 -11.23 4.06 4.74
C ARG A 298 -12.07 3.84 3.50
N ILE A 299 -12.00 2.65 2.94
CA ILE A 299 -12.63 2.26 1.67
C ILE A 299 -13.62 1.15 1.96
N GLN A 300 -14.89 1.40 1.69
CA GLN A 300 -15.97 0.47 1.96
C GLN A 300 -16.28 -0.39 0.74
N LEU A 301 -16.10 -1.70 0.88
CA LEU A 301 -16.28 -2.67 -0.19
C LEU A 301 -17.43 -3.62 0.16
N SER A 302 -18.34 -3.81 -0.79
CA SER A 302 -19.47 -4.76 -0.69
C SER A 302 -19.18 -6.13 -1.34
N ALA A 303 -18.03 -6.27 -1.99
CA ALA A 303 -17.58 -7.49 -2.66
C ALA A 303 -16.06 -7.42 -2.94
N PRO A 304 -15.39 -8.53 -3.31
CA PRO A 304 -13.97 -8.54 -3.67
C PRO A 304 -13.55 -7.55 -4.75
N ILE A 305 -12.32 -7.04 -4.67
CA ILE A 305 -11.66 -6.43 -5.83
C ILE A 305 -10.89 -7.52 -6.58
N ASP A 306 -11.42 -7.92 -7.74
CA ASP A 306 -10.70 -8.78 -8.68
C ASP A 306 -9.68 -7.94 -9.45
N VAL A 307 -8.40 -8.15 -9.15
CA VAL A 307 -7.30 -7.37 -9.72
C VAL A 307 -7.09 -7.69 -11.20
N ALA A 308 -7.35 -8.93 -11.63
CA ALA A 308 -7.26 -9.31 -13.04
C ALA A 308 -8.38 -8.64 -13.84
N ALA A 309 -9.60 -8.56 -13.30
CA ALA A 309 -10.71 -7.83 -13.90
C ALA A 309 -10.46 -6.30 -13.91
N ALA A 310 -9.75 -5.77 -12.92
CA ALA A 310 -9.35 -4.36 -12.90
C ALA A 310 -8.35 -4.02 -14.02
N ALA A 311 -7.43 -4.93 -14.34
CA ALA A 311 -6.40 -4.75 -15.36
C ALA A 311 -6.43 -5.89 -16.42
N PRO A 312 -7.51 -6.01 -17.22
CA PRO A 312 -7.73 -7.18 -18.08
C PRO A 312 -6.68 -7.36 -19.19
N SER A 313 -5.93 -6.31 -19.52
CA SER A 313 -4.84 -6.35 -20.49
C SER A 313 -3.51 -6.86 -19.92
N ILE A 314 -3.42 -7.11 -18.60
CA ILE A 314 -2.19 -7.46 -17.90
C ILE A 314 -2.45 -8.65 -16.97
N THR A 315 -1.96 -9.83 -17.34
CA THR A 315 -1.98 -11.03 -16.47
C THR A 315 -0.62 -11.30 -15.82
N THR A 316 0.43 -10.65 -16.33
CA THR A 316 1.81 -10.80 -15.87
C THR A 316 2.47 -9.44 -15.61
N PHE A 317 3.17 -9.29 -14.47
CA PHE A 317 3.91 -8.09 -14.11
C PHE A 317 5.23 -8.42 -13.40
N GLY A 318 6.33 -7.79 -13.84
CA GLY A 318 7.68 -8.10 -13.34
C GLY A 318 8.33 -7.03 -12.45
N ASN A 319 7.96 -5.76 -12.64
CA ASN A 319 8.56 -4.64 -11.91
C ASN A 319 7.91 -4.47 -10.53
N ARG A 320 8.58 -3.72 -9.65
CA ARG A 320 8.01 -3.38 -8.34
C ARG A 320 6.75 -2.52 -8.49
N ARG A 321 5.68 -2.89 -7.77
CA ARG A 321 4.50 -2.04 -7.52
C ARG A 321 4.14 -2.03 -6.05
N ALA A 322 3.40 -1.01 -5.60
CA ALA A 322 2.89 -0.98 -4.24
C ALA A 322 1.49 -0.36 -4.11
N ILE A 323 0.75 -0.82 -3.10
CA ILE A 323 -0.44 -0.15 -2.55
C ILE A 323 -0.18 0.13 -1.07
N ARG A 324 -0.52 1.33 -0.58
CA ARG A 324 -0.17 1.71 0.80
C ARG A 324 -1.12 2.70 1.46
N ASN A 325 -1.01 2.79 2.80
CA ASN A 325 -1.53 3.89 3.62
C ASN A 325 -3.06 4.07 3.57
N GLY A 326 -3.82 3.10 4.09
CA GLY A 326 -5.29 3.18 4.13
C GLY A 326 -5.97 2.02 4.86
N GLN A 327 -7.29 1.91 4.73
CA GLN A 327 -8.07 0.82 5.29
C GLN A 327 -9.05 0.30 4.25
N LEU A 328 -9.08 -1.02 4.05
CA LEU A 328 -10.07 -1.71 3.22
C LEU A 328 -11.07 -2.41 4.14
N GLU A 329 -12.34 -2.02 4.09
CA GLU A 329 -13.40 -2.55 4.94
C GLU A 329 -14.38 -3.41 4.15
N ALA A 330 -14.67 -4.60 4.66
CA ALA A 330 -15.79 -5.41 4.19
C ALA A 330 -17.11 -4.97 4.86
N THR A 331 -17.99 -4.34 4.07
CA THR A 331 -19.35 -3.98 4.50
C THR A 331 -20.27 -5.19 4.50
N ASP A 332 -21.46 -5.04 5.08
CA ASP A 332 -22.46 -6.10 5.11
C ASP A 332 -23.10 -6.29 3.73
N SER A 333 -22.86 -7.43 3.10
CA SER A 333 -23.26 -7.72 1.72
C SER A 333 -23.14 -9.22 1.42
N ALA A 334 -24.08 -9.75 0.64
CA ALA A 334 -24.03 -11.12 0.12
C ALA A 334 -22.86 -11.33 -0.87
N GLY A 335 -22.25 -10.27 -1.39
CA GLY A 335 -21.04 -10.35 -2.23
C GLY A 335 -19.82 -10.95 -1.53
N TRP A 336 -19.88 -11.14 -0.21
CA TRP A 336 -18.84 -11.79 0.60
C TRP A 336 -19.09 -13.28 0.86
N ASP A 337 -20.26 -13.80 0.49
CA ASP A 337 -20.58 -15.20 0.71
C ASP A 337 -19.65 -16.12 -0.13
N PRO A 338 -19.11 -17.19 0.46
CA PRO A 338 -18.27 -18.12 -0.26
C PRO A 338 -19.11 -18.99 -1.20
N ASP A 339 -18.59 -19.26 -2.41
CA ASP A 339 -19.20 -20.26 -3.29
C ASP A 339 -18.69 -21.65 -2.90
N MET A 340 -19.60 -22.63 -2.88
CA MET A 340 -19.27 -24.00 -2.48
C MET A 340 -19.78 -25.00 -3.51
N VAL A 341 -18.90 -25.90 -3.92
CA VAL A 341 -19.23 -27.01 -4.82
C VAL A 341 -18.72 -28.30 -4.21
N THR A 342 -19.59 -29.31 -4.11
CA THR A 342 -19.20 -30.67 -3.71
C THR A 342 -19.42 -31.60 -4.90
N THR A 343 -18.37 -32.30 -5.31
CA THR A 343 -18.42 -33.19 -6.48
C THR A 343 -17.43 -34.33 -6.37
N GLN A 344 -17.62 -35.39 -7.17
CA GLN A 344 -16.64 -36.47 -7.27
C GLN A 344 -15.45 -36.07 -8.13
N GLY A 345 -14.28 -36.59 -7.78
CA GLY A 345 -13.06 -36.53 -8.57
C GLY A 345 -12.17 -37.75 -8.32
N SER A 346 -11.23 -37.97 -9.23
CA SER A 346 -10.23 -39.04 -9.17
C SER A 346 -8.84 -38.47 -8.88
N TYR A 347 -8.09 -39.16 -8.02
CA TYR A 347 -6.72 -38.81 -7.65
C TYR A 347 -5.76 -39.96 -7.94
N SER A 348 -4.52 -39.64 -8.29
CA SER A 348 -3.46 -40.62 -8.50
C SER A 348 -2.11 -40.04 -8.09
N ASP A 349 -1.35 -40.78 -7.29
CA ASP A 349 -0.01 -40.37 -6.84
C ASP A 349 0.97 -40.25 -8.01
N ALA A 350 0.68 -40.89 -9.15
CA ALA A 350 1.45 -40.78 -10.39
C ALA A 350 1.30 -39.41 -11.08
N ASN A 351 0.21 -38.68 -10.83
CA ASN A 351 0.03 -37.29 -11.23
C ASN A 351 -0.45 -36.47 -10.01
N PRO A 352 0.43 -36.23 -9.03
CA PRO A 352 0.02 -35.89 -7.68
C PRO A 352 -0.54 -34.46 -7.54
N LEU A 353 -0.43 -33.63 -8.58
CA LEU A 353 -0.93 -32.25 -8.61
C LEU A 353 -2.20 -32.11 -9.45
N GLU A 354 -2.86 -33.20 -9.84
CA GLU A 354 -4.06 -33.16 -10.67
C GLU A 354 -5.20 -33.97 -10.06
N LEU A 355 -6.41 -33.42 -10.10
CA LEU A 355 -7.65 -34.19 -10.00
C LEU A 355 -8.23 -34.36 -11.40
N THR A 356 -8.65 -35.59 -11.71
CA THR A 356 -9.27 -35.95 -13.00
C THR A 356 -10.70 -36.42 -12.80
N ASN A 357 -11.46 -36.59 -13.89
CA ASN A 357 -12.87 -37.02 -13.86
C ASN A 357 -13.73 -36.18 -12.90
N VAL A 358 -13.43 -34.87 -12.80
CA VAL A 358 -14.14 -33.98 -11.90
C VAL A 358 -15.45 -33.57 -12.57
N SER A 359 -16.56 -34.13 -12.11
CA SER A 359 -17.83 -34.06 -12.87
C SER A 359 -18.40 -32.65 -13.02
N ALA A 360 -18.10 -31.74 -12.09
CA ALA A 360 -18.60 -30.36 -12.05
C ALA A 360 -17.52 -29.28 -12.20
N VAL A 361 -16.45 -29.53 -12.98
CA VAL A 361 -15.32 -28.56 -13.15
C VAL A 361 -15.78 -27.14 -13.49
N ALA A 362 -16.78 -26.97 -14.35
CA ALA A 362 -17.24 -25.65 -14.77
C ALA A 362 -17.73 -24.76 -13.61
N SER A 363 -18.26 -25.38 -12.56
CA SER A 363 -18.76 -24.69 -11.36
C SER A 363 -17.68 -24.41 -10.31
N ILE A 364 -16.48 -24.99 -10.45
CA ILE A 364 -15.40 -24.84 -9.47
C ILE A 364 -14.49 -23.68 -9.88
N GLU A 365 -14.39 -22.66 -9.03
CA GLU A 365 -13.55 -21.48 -9.31
C GLU A 365 -12.08 -21.71 -8.97
N VAL A 366 -11.18 -21.09 -9.75
CA VAL A 366 -9.76 -21.01 -9.40
C VAL A 366 -9.59 -20.25 -8.08
N GLY A 367 -8.68 -20.72 -7.22
CA GLY A 367 -8.49 -20.22 -5.87
C GLY A 367 -9.43 -20.84 -4.82
N SER A 368 -10.28 -21.81 -5.21
CA SER A 368 -11.09 -22.56 -4.24
C SER A 368 -10.20 -23.41 -3.32
N LEU A 369 -10.44 -23.34 -2.01
CA LEU A 369 -9.87 -24.27 -1.03
C LEU A 369 -10.50 -25.65 -1.22
N ILE A 370 -9.69 -26.70 -1.17
CA ILE A 370 -10.10 -28.09 -1.31
C ILE A 370 -10.14 -28.75 0.06
N THR A 371 -11.22 -29.47 0.34
CA THR A 371 -11.36 -30.29 1.55
C THR A 371 -11.90 -31.67 1.18
N GLY A 372 -11.48 -32.69 1.92
CA GLY A 372 -11.82 -34.09 1.68
C GLY A 372 -10.87 -35.01 2.43
N PHE A 373 -11.17 -36.32 2.43
CA PHE A 373 -10.27 -37.29 3.05
C PHE A 373 -8.92 -37.32 2.32
N GLY A 374 -7.83 -37.31 3.08
CA GLY A 374 -6.46 -37.31 2.54
C GLY A 374 -5.97 -35.97 1.99
N VAL A 375 -6.81 -34.93 1.97
CA VAL A 375 -6.40 -33.56 1.59
C VAL A 375 -5.64 -32.92 2.76
N GLY A 376 -4.43 -32.41 2.51
CA GLY A 376 -3.65 -31.64 3.49
C GLY A 376 -4.28 -30.27 3.77
N ARG A 377 -3.74 -29.53 4.74
CA ARG A 377 -4.22 -28.18 5.02
C ARG A 377 -3.87 -27.24 3.87
N ASP A 378 -4.74 -26.27 3.60
CA ASP A 378 -4.50 -25.19 2.62
C ASP A 378 -4.05 -25.64 1.22
N VAL A 379 -4.74 -26.66 0.68
CA VAL A 379 -4.66 -27.07 -0.73
C VAL A 379 -5.71 -26.33 -1.55
N TYR A 380 -5.30 -25.72 -2.66
CA TYR A 380 -6.15 -24.89 -3.51
C TYR A 380 -6.21 -25.36 -4.96
N VAL A 381 -7.29 -25.01 -5.65
CA VAL A 381 -7.39 -25.11 -7.11
C VAL A 381 -6.54 -24.00 -7.74
N ARG A 382 -5.51 -24.39 -8.48
CA ARG A 382 -4.62 -23.47 -9.22
C ARG A 382 -5.14 -23.13 -10.60
N ASP A 383 -5.67 -24.12 -11.30
CA ASP A 383 -6.18 -24.02 -12.66
C ASP A 383 -7.25 -25.10 -12.92
N ARG A 384 -8.03 -24.94 -13.98
CA ARG A 384 -9.10 -25.86 -14.37
C ARG A 384 -9.18 -26.05 -15.88
N ASN A 385 -9.44 -27.29 -16.32
CA ASN A 385 -9.75 -27.60 -17.71
C ASN A 385 -11.14 -28.21 -17.83
N ILE A 386 -12.08 -27.43 -18.36
CA ILE A 386 -13.48 -27.84 -18.49
C ILE A 386 -13.64 -29.01 -19.47
N GLY A 387 -12.93 -28.98 -20.61
CA GLY A 387 -13.03 -30.00 -21.64
C GLY A 387 -12.44 -31.35 -21.22
N ALA A 388 -11.36 -31.31 -20.43
CA ALA A 388 -10.69 -32.51 -19.91
C ALA A 388 -11.24 -32.99 -18.56
N GLN A 389 -12.14 -32.22 -17.92
CA GLN A 389 -12.63 -32.48 -16.56
C GLN A 389 -11.51 -32.62 -15.52
N THR A 390 -10.49 -31.75 -15.61
CA THR A 390 -9.35 -31.76 -14.70
C THR A 390 -9.20 -30.45 -13.90
N LEU A 391 -8.58 -30.57 -12.72
CA LEU A 391 -8.16 -29.46 -11.87
C LEU A 391 -6.67 -29.61 -11.52
N THR A 392 -5.93 -28.51 -11.59
CA THR A 392 -4.56 -28.42 -11.10
C THR A 392 -4.55 -27.99 -9.63
N LEU A 393 -3.76 -28.64 -8.79
CA LEU A 393 -3.72 -28.45 -7.34
C LEU A 393 -2.48 -27.65 -6.90
N SER A 394 -2.58 -26.98 -5.76
CA SER A 394 -1.45 -26.27 -5.15
C SER A 394 -0.40 -27.17 -4.50
N GLN A 395 -0.84 -28.34 -4.03
CA GLN A 395 -0.01 -29.34 -3.36
C GLN A 395 -0.58 -30.75 -3.61
N PRO A 396 0.24 -31.80 -3.48
CA PRO A 396 -0.24 -33.17 -3.46
C PRO A 396 -1.15 -33.49 -2.28
N LEU A 397 -1.91 -34.59 -2.42
CA LEU A 397 -2.81 -35.12 -1.40
C LEU A 397 -2.17 -36.36 -0.78
N GLY A 398 -1.91 -36.34 0.53
CA GLY A 398 -1.08 -37.40 1.11
C GLY A 398 -1.73 -38.78 1.30
N ARG A 399 -3.07 -38.87 1.30
CA ARG A 399 -3.80 -40.16 1.49
C ARG A 399 -5.15 -40.18 0.79
N ALA A 400 -5.30 -39.47 -0.32
CA ALA A 400 -6.59 -39.40 -1.01
C ALA A 400 -6.96 -40.76 -1.61
N ASN A 401 -8.25 -41.11 -1.56
CA ASN A 401 -8.74 -42.29 -2.28
C ASN A 401 -8.67 -42.03 -3.78
N SER A 402 -8.48 -43.09 -4.57
CA SER A 402 -8.42 -43.01 -6.04
C SER A 402 -9.66 -42.34 -6.66
N GLN A 403 -10.81 -42.46 -5.99
CA GLN A 403 -12.02 -41.72 -6.29
C GLN A 403 -12.75 -41.38 -4.99
N GLN A 404 -13.18 -40.13 -4.84
CA GLN A 404 -13.99 -39.69 -3.69
C GLN A 404 -14.70 -38.36 -3.98
N SER A 405 -15.53 -37.92 -3.04
CA SER A 405 -16.12 -36.58 -3.06
C SER A 405 -15.18 -35.57 -2.41
N TYR A 406 -15.02 -34.43 -3.06
CA TYR A 406 -14.30 -33.27 -2.57
C TYR A 406 -15.24 -32.08 -2.45
N THR A 407 -14.97 -31.21 -1.48
CA THR A 407 -15.66 -29.92 -1.36
C THR A 407 -14.68 -28.79 -1.68
N PHE A 408 -15.08 -27.94 -2.61
CA PHE A 408 -14.36 -26.79 -3.11
C PHE A 408 -15.04 -25.53 -2.60
N THR A 409 -14.34 -24.71 -1.84
CA THR A 409 -14.88 -23.47 -1.26
C THR A 409 -14.11 -22.26 -1.78
N ARG A 410 -14.78 -21.39 -2.55
CA ARG A 410 -14.20 -20.12 -3.00
C ARG A 410 -14.51 -19.02 -2.00
N TYR A 411 -13.57 -18.82 -1.10
CA TYR A 411 -13.58 -17.66 -0.21
C TYR A 411 -13.38 -16.35 -0.98
N LYS A 412 -13.96 -15.28 -0.46
CA LYS A 412 -13.94 -13.92 -1.04
C LYS A 412 -12.89 -13.06 -0.31
N TYR A 413 -12.06 -12.31 -1.05
CA TYR A 413 -10.91 -11.54 -0.53
C TYR A 413 -11.08 -10.05 -0.83
N LEU A 414 -10.61 -9.17 0.07
CA LEU A 414 -10.63 -7.71 -0.17
C LEU A 414 -9.79 -7.36 -1.41
N LEU A 415 -8.61 -7.97 -1.54
CA LEU A 415 -7.79 -7.95 -2.76
C LEU A 415 -7.60 -9.37 -3.30
N ASP A 416 -8.12 -9.62 -4.49
CA ASP A 416 -8.07 -10.94 -5.13
C ASP A 416 -7.20 -10.91 -6.39
N PHE A 417 -5.98 -11.46 -6.28
CA PHE A 417 -5.09 -11.64 -7.41
C PHE A 417 -5.23 -13.02 -8.06
N GLY A 418 -6.22 -13.83 -7.66
CA GLY A 418 -6.33 -15.23 -8.10
C GLY A 418 -6.46 -15.41 -9.61
N GLY A 419 -6.95 -14.41 -10.34
CA GLY A 419 -7.02 -14.39 -11.80
C GLY A 419 -5.71 -14.00 -12.51
N MET A 420 -4.69 -13.54 -11.79
CA MET A 420 -3.41 -13.12 -12.35
C MET A 420 -2.46 -14.32 -12.48
N GLU A 421 -1.76 -14.42 -13.61
CA GLU A 421 -0.83 -15.52 -13.91
C GLU A 421 0.48 -15.35 -13.13
N ASN A 422 1.11 -14.18 -13.22
CA ASN A 422 2.40 -13.94 -12.56
C ASN A 422 2.59 -12.49 -12.11
N VAL A 423 2.73 -12.23 -10.80
CA VAL A 423 3.09 -10.89 -10.30
C VAL A 423 4.31 -10.98 -9.40
N ASN A 424 5.37 -10.26 -9.77
CA ASN A 424 6.60 -10.15 -8.99
C ASN A 424 6.63 -8.83 -8.21
N ALA A 425 7.36 -8.80 -7.10
CA ALA A 425 7.75 -7.59 -6.37
C ALA A 425 6.58 -6.65 -6.00
N PHE A 426 5.38 -7.21 -5.71
CA PHE A 426 4.25 -6.41 -5.23
C PHE A 426 4.35 -6.15 -3.74
N ASN A 427 4.11 -4.90 -3.33
CA ASN A 427 4.19 -4.49 -1.93
C ASN A 427 2.85 -4.00 -1.41
N ILE A 428 2.49 -4.45 -0.23
CA ILE A 428 1.34 -3.96 0.53
C ILE A 428 1.90 -3.43 1.84
N SER A 429 1.69 -2.14 2.12
CA SER A 429 2.18 -1.56 3.37
C SER A 429 1.23 -0.58 4.02
N ASP A 430 1.23 -0.54 5.35
CA ASP A 430 0.47 0.47 6.11
C ASP A 430 -1.03 0.42 5.78
N ILE A 431 -1.58 -0.79 5.58
CA ILE A 431 -2.99 -1.03 5.28
C ILE A 431 -3.63 -1.86 6.39
N GLU A 432 -4.81 -1.43 6.85
CA GLU A 432 -5.71 -2.30 7.59
C GLU A 432 -6.72 -2.98 6.65
N PHE A 433 -6.71 -4.30 6.64
CA PHE A 433 -7.74 -5.16 6.08
C PHE A 433 -8.78 -5.42 7.17
N LEU A 434 -9.81 -4.57 7.23
CA LEU A 434 -10.93 -4.68 8.17
C LEU A 434 -11.98 -5.64 7.59
N CYS A 435 -11.74 -6.93 7.78
CA CYS A 435 -12.50 -7.99 7.12
C CYS A 435 -13.85 -8.33 7.80
N ASN A 436 -14.06 -7.90 9.05
CA ASN A 436 -15.33 -8.01 9.79
C ASN A 436 -15.93 -9.44 9.87
N ARG A 437 -15.10 -10.49 9.85
CA ARG A 437 -15.50 -11.90 9.73
C ARG A 437 -16.30 -12.23 8.46
N ARG A 438 -16.33 -11.32 7.47
CA ARG A 438 -17.06 -11.46 6.19
C ARG A 438 -16.12 -11.83 5.06
N ALA A 439 -15.10 -11.00 4.83
CA ALA A 439 -14.11 -11.18 3.78
C ALA A 439 -12.82 -11.82 4.31
N ASN A 440 -11.93 -12.20 3.40
CA ASN A 440 -10.54 -12.55 3.69
C ASN A 440 -9.62 -11.40 3.23
N GLY A 441 -8.35 -11.40 3.62
CA GLY A 441 -7.45 -10.28 3.31
C GLY A 441 -7.02 -10.26 1.84
N VAL A 442 -6.01 -11.07 1.51
CA VAL A 442 -5.37 -11.09 0.19
C VAL A 442 -5.27 -12.52 -0.36
N MET A 443 -5.72 -12.73 -1.59
CA MET A 443 -5.36 -13.91 -2.39
C MET A 443 -4.19 -13.54 -3.30
N LEU A 444 -3.09 -14.30 -3.24
CA LEU A 444 -1.92 -14.13 -4.11
C LEU A 444 -2.18 -14.69 -5.53
N PRO A 445 -1.44 -14.23 -6.56
CA PRO A 445 -1.54 -14.77 -7.91
C PRO A 445 -1.04 -16.21 -8.02
N ASP A 446 -1.17 -16.84 -9.20
CA ASP A 446 -0.67 -18.22 -9.36
C ASP A 446 0.85 -18.31 -9.18
N ARG A 447 1.58 -17.40 -9.82
CA ARG A 447 3.04 -17.33 -9.77
C ARG A 447 3.50 -15.91 -9.41
N GLY A 448 4.75 -15.82 -8.99
CA GLY A 448 5.32 -14.57 -8.52
C GLY A 448 6.57 -14.81 -7.69
N ILE A 449 7.30 -13.74 -7.41
CA ILE A 449 8.45 -13.77 -6.50
C ILE A 449 8.57 -12.44 -5.76
N ALA A 450 9.13 -12.49 -4.56
CA ALA A 450 9.54 -11.32 -3.78
C ALA A 450 8.40 -10.35 -3.41
N TRP A 451 7.22 -10.88 -3.09
CA TRP A 451 6.15 -10.09 -2.47
C TRP A 451 6.59 -9.55 -1.11
N SER A 452 6.10 -8.36 -0.73
CA SER A 452 6.30 -7.81 0.62
C SER A 452 4.98 -7.34 1.19
N ILE A 453 4.61 -7.88 2.35
CA ILE A 453 3.43 -7.45 3.11
C ILE A 453 3.94 -7.02 4.47
N ARG A 454 3.87 -5.71 4.75
CA ARG A 454 4.48 -5.14 5.94
C ARG A 454 3.65 -4.09 6.63
N ASP A 455 3.78 -3.97 7.94
CA ASP A 455 3.13 -2.90 8.71
C ASP A 455 1.60 -2.86 8.50
N CYS A 456 0.99 -4.01 8.18
CA CYS A 456 -0.44 -4.14 7.91
C CYS A 456 -1.19 -4.76 9.11
N TRP A 457 -2.50 -4.52 9.14
CA TRP A 457 -3.43 -5.16 10.08
C TRP A 457 -4.39 -6.05 9.31
N PHE A 458 -4.53 -7.31 9.72
CA PHE A 458 -5.53 -8.23 9.22
C PHE A 458 -6.53 -8.49 10.34
N SER A 459 -7.56 -7.64 10.37
CA SER A 459 -8.53 -7.57 11.45
C SER A 459 -9.72 -8.47 11.14
N ARG A 460 -9.85 -9.59 11.87
CA ARG A 460 -10.99 -10.50 11.80
C ARG A 460 -11.27 -11.01 10.37
N PRO A 461 -10.31 -11.60 9.62
CA PRO A 461 -10.62 -12.25 8.35
C PRO A 461 -11.64 -13.37 8.57
N ARG A 462 -12.55 -13.65 7.62
CA ARG A 462 -13.52 -14.75 7.74
C ARG A 462 -12.83 -16.06 8.10
N THR A 463 -11.75 -16.36 7.39
CA THR A 463 -11.04 -17.63 7.53
C THR A 463 -9.53 -17.51 7.27
N ARG A 464 -9.07 -16.62 6.38
CA ARG A 464 -7.66 -16.45 6.00
C ARG A 464 -7.26 -14.98 5.86
N ALA A 465 -6.08 -14.62 6.36
CA ALA A 465 -5.55 -13.28 6.14
C ALA A 465 -4.85 -13.18 4.77
N ILE A 466 -3.92 -14.09 4.47
CA ILE A 466 -3.22 -14.16 3.18
C ILE A 466 -3.24 -15.60 2.67
N SER A 467 -3.71 -15.82 1.44
CA SER A 467 -3.76 -17.14 0.83
C SER A 467 -2.85 -17.22 -0.38
N SER A 468 -1.98 -18.21 -0.40
CA SER A 468 -1.19 -18.59 -1.57
C SER A 468 -1.84 -19.80 -2.24
N LYS A 469 -2.53 -19.60 -3.37
CA LYS A 469 -3.06 -20.73 -4.15
C LYS A 469 -1.98 -21.43 -4.97
N GLY A 470 -0.90 -20.72 -5.29
CA GLY A 470 0.21 -21.20 -6.11
C GLY A 470 1.54 -20.87 -5.47
N THR A 471 2.54 -20.52 -6.27
CA THR A 471 3.93 -20.30 -5.82
C THR A 471 4.32 -18.83 -5.72
N ALA A 472 3.38 -17.90 -5.85
CA ALA A 472 3.65 -16.46 -5.77
C ALA A 472 4.25 -16.00 -4.42
N CYS A 473 4.07 -16.80 -3.36
CA CYS A 473 4.71 -16.58 -2.08
C CYS A 473 6.22 -16.90 -2.06
N GLN A 474 6.83 -17.31 -3.18
CA GLN A 474 8.27 -17.55 -3.25
C GLN A 474 9.05 -16.27 -2.91
N GLY A 475 9.97 -16.36 -1.96
CA GLY A 475 10.75 -15.21 -1.46
C GLY A 475 9.92 -14.12 -0.78
N ILE A 476 8.66 -14.41 -0.37
CA ILE A 476 7.79 -13.42 0.25
C ILE A 476 8.34 -12.94 1.60
N SER A 477 8.17 -11.66 1.90
CA SER A 477 8.43 -11.09 3.23
C SER A 477 7.11 -10.67 3.89
N ILE A 478 6.78 -11.27 5.03
CA ILE A 478 5.64 -10.95 5.88
C ILE A 478 6.21 -10.36 7.18
N ASP A 479 6.23 -9.03 7.27
CA ASP A 479 6.98 -8.32 8.31
C ASP A 479 6.14 -7.33 9.14
N ARG A 480 6.24 -7.38 10.46
CA ARG A 480 5.64 -6.36 11.36
C ARG A 480 4.12 -6.20 11.20
N ASN A 481 3.42 -7.27 10.82
CA ASN A 481 1.97 -7.25 10.67
C ASN A 481 1.27 -7.65 11.98
N GLN A 482 0.01 -7.22 12.11
CA GLN A 482 -0.93 -7.68 13.13
C GLN A 482 -1.95 -8.62 12.49
N PHE A 483 -2.12 -9.82 13.03
CA PHE A 483 -3.15 -10.76 12.64
C PHE A 483 -4.10 -10.98 13.81
N ILE A 484 -5.40 -10.74 13.62
CA ILE A 484 -6.43 -10.90 14.66
C ILE A 484 -7.47 -11.91 14.20
N ALA A 485 -7.56 -13.06 14.88
CA ALA A 485 -8.43 -14.15 14.46
C ALA A 485 -9.93 -13.77 14.46
N PRO A 486 -10.72 -14.33 13.52
CA PRO A 486 -12.17 -14.19 13.57
C PRO A 486 -12.79 -14.95 14.73
N ASP A 487 -12.24 -16.11 15.07
CA ASP A 487 -12.88 -17.20 15.82
C ASP A 487 -12.25 -17.38 17.21
N ASP A 488 -11.82 -16.27 17.82
CA ASP A 488 -11.30 -16.21 19.20
C ASP A 488 -12.39 -16.43 20.26
N ASP A 489 -13.66 -16.51 19.85
CA ASP A 489 -14.84 -16.75 20.66
C ASP A 489 -15.27 -18.23 20.70
N VAL A 490 -14.55 -19.12 20.02
CA VAL A 490 -14.75 -20.57 20.08
C VAL A 490 -13.49 -21.30 20.53
N PRO A 491 -13.62 -22.52 21.10
CA PRO A 491 -12.48 -23.35 21.48
C PRO A 491 -11.57 -23.66 20.29
N VAL A 492 -10.27 -23.79 20.57
CA VAL A 492 -9.22 -23.97 19.56
C VAL A 492 -9.50 -25.11 18.56
N PRO A 493 -10.00 -26.30 18.97
CA PRO A 493 -10.29 -27.38 18.02
C PRO A 493 -11.34 -27.01 16.97
N GLN A 494 -12.31 -26.16 17.36
CA GLN A 494 -13.45 -25.74 16.53
C GLN A 494 -13.11 -24.56 15.60
N ARG A 495 -12.00 -23.84 15.88
CA ARG A 495 -11.51 -22.79 14.99
C ARG A 495 -11.23 -23.35 13.61
N ASN A 496 -11.35 -22.51 12.59
CA ASN A 496 -11.01 -22.85 11.22
C ASN A 496 -10.02 -21.86 10.60
N SER A 497 -9.61 -20.82 11.34
CA SER A 497 -8.80 -19.73 10.84
C SER A 497 -7.31 -20.06 10.67
N THR A 498 -6.74 -19.64 9.55
CA THR A 498 -5.29 -19.67 9.30
C THR A 498 -4.83 -18.26 8.97
N ALA A 499 -3.74 -17.75 9.56
CA ALA A 499 -3.28 -16.41 9.17
C ALA A 499 -2.79 -16.45 7.72
N PHE A 500 -1.85 -17.35 7.38
CA PHE A 500 -1.42 -17.54 5.99
C PHE A 500 -0.80 -18.90 5.68
N ASN A 501 -0.72 -19.24 4.39
CA ASN A 501 0.02 -20.39 3.89
C ASN A 501 1.15 -20.00 2.90
N ILE A 502 2.19 -20.83 2.84
CA ILE A 502 3.39 -20.65 2.02
C ILE A 502 3.68 -21.94 1.25
N ASN A 503 3.48 -21.93 -0.06
CA ASN A 503 3.78 -23.07 -0.94
C ASN A 503 5.19 -23.05 -1.54
N GLY A 504 5.70 -21.85 -1.83
CA GLY A 504 7.01 -21.60 -2.45
C GLY A 504 8.12 -21.30 -1.45
N ASP A 505 9.36 -21.46 -1.89
CA ASP A 505 10.55 -21.41 -1.03
C ASP A 505 10.92 -19.99 -0.55
N ASP A 506 11.80 -19.95 0.46
CA ASP A 506 12.54 -18.76 0.92
C ASP A 506 11.69 -17.63 1.54
N ALA A 507 10.57 -17.97 2.19
CA ALA A 507 9.74 -17.00 2.90
C ALA A 507 10.44 -16.41 4.13
N LYS A 508 10.22 -15.12 4.39
CA LYS A 508 10.67 -14.40 5.58
C LYS A 508 9.45 -13.94 6.36
N ILE A 509 9.27 -14.50 7.56
CA ILE A 509 8.13 -14.25 8.45
C ILE A 509 8.69 -13.63 9.72
N ARG A 510 8.60 -12.29 9.85
CA ARG A 510 9.37 -11.58 10.89
C ARG A 510 8.58 -10.56 11.68
N ASN A 511 8.81 -10.52 12.99
CA ASN A 511 8.31 -9.47 13.89
C ASN A 511 6.79 -9.26 13.83
N ASN A 512 6.02 -10.29 13.45
CA ASN A 512 4.57 -10.21 13.41
C ASN A 512 3.97 -10.54 14.78
N ARG A 513 2.75 -10.05 15.02
CA ARG A 513 1.93 -10.48 16.15
C ARG A 513 0.68 -11.18 15.63
N CYS A 514 0.43 -12.41 16.07
CA CYS A 514 -0.72 -13.21 15.66
C CYS A 514 -1.55 -13.63 16.86
N VAL A 515 -2.79 -13.16 16.89
CA VAL A 515 -3.72 -13.30 18.02
C VAL A 515 -4.69 -14.42 17.71
N GLN A 516 -4.55 -15.55 18.39
CA GLN A 516 -5.59 -16.57 18.55
C GLN A 516 -6.06 -17.31 17.28
N PHE A 517 -5.29 -17.29 16.18
CA PHE A 517 -5.61 -18.12 15.02
C PHE A 517 -5.47 -19.62 15.33
N LYS A 518 -6.22 -20.49 14.63
CA LYS A 518 -5.96 -21.94 14.68
C LYS A 518 -4.54 -22.26 14.21
N HIS A 519 -4.13 -21.62 13.12
CA HIS A 519 -2.78 -21.75 12.57
C HIS A 519 -2.23 -20.35 12.29
N PHE A 520 -1.05 -20.03 12.80
CA PHE A 520 -0.32 -18.84 12.38
C PHE A 520 0.19 -19.03 10.95
N ALA A 521 0.87 -20.16 10.66
CA ALA A 521 1.35 -20.43 9.32
C ALA A 521 1.36 -21.91 8.96
N ILE A 522 1.01 -22.22 7.71
CA ILE A 522 1.24 -23.51 7.07
C ILE A 522 2.31 -23.34 5.99
N ILE A 523 3.44 -24.04 6.12
CA ILE A 523 4.67 -23.80 5.36
C ILE A 523 5.11 -25.10 4.68
N ASN A 524 4.96 -25.12 3.36
CA ASN A 524 5.50 -26.18 2.51
C ASN A 524 6.84 -25.81 1.87
N GLY A 525 7.00 -24.54 1.51
CA GLY A 525 8.24 -24.03 0.93
C GLY A 525 9.44 -24.21 1.86
N GLY A 526 10.54 -24.73 1.32
CA GLY A 526 11.79 -24.85 2.07
C GLY A 526 12.53 -23.51 2.17
N GLY A 527 13.52 -23.39 3.06
CA GLY A 527 14.31 -22.14 3.15
C GLY A 527 13.66 -21.03 3.99
N SER A 528 12.60 -21.32 4.74
CA SER A 528 11.83 -20.29 5.42
C SER A 528 12.50 -19.80 6.73
N LEU A 529 12.41 -18.50 6.99
CA LEU A 529 12.88 -17.87 8.22
C LEU A 529 11.69 -17.34 9.04
N VAL A 530 11.48 -17.89 10.23
CA VAL A 530 10.45 -17.46 11.19
C VAL A 530 11.15 -16.80 12.39
N LEU A 531 11.16 -15.46 12.42
CA LEU A 531 12.03 -14.69 13.31
C LEU A 531 11.27 -13.65 14.15
N GLY A 532 11.45 -13.64 15.47
CA GLY A 532 10.98 -12.53 16.31
C GLY A 532 9.47 -12.31 16.37
N ASN A 533 8.66 -13.32 15.99
CA ASN A 533 7.21 -13.22 16.00
C ASN A 533 6.65 -13.48 17.40
N HIS A 534 5.45 -12.97 17.67
CA HIS A 534 4.68 -13.27 18.88
C HIS A 534 3.32 -13.83 18.46
N PHE A 535 3.11 -15.12 18.66
CA PHE A 535 1.90 -15.79 18.22
C PHE A 535 1.42 -16.81 19.25
N TRP A 536 0.10 -16.84 19.46
CA TRP A 536 -0.48 -17.65 20.52
C TRP A 536 -1.91 -18.07 20.23
N GLN A 537 -2.31 -19.13 20.93
CA GLN A 537 -3.68 -19.56 21.11
C GLN A 537 -4.03 -19.30 22.56
N LEU A 538 -5.30 -19.12 22.82
CA LEU A 538 -5.79 -19.11 24.19
C LEU A 538 -7.17 -19.75 24.16
N ASP A 539 -7.42 -20.58 25.15
CA ASP A 539 -8.72 -21.16 25.40
C ASP A 539 -9.16 -20.82 26.83
N ASP A 540 -10.47 -20.68 27.00
CA ASP A 540 -11.05 -20.48 28.32
C ASP A 540 -11.23 -21.81 29.06
N ASP A 541 -11.29 -22.92 28.32
CA ASP A 541 -11.43 -24.28 28.83
C ASP A 541 -10.25 -24.70 29.74
N ILE A 542 -10.59 -25.48 30.76
CA ILE A 542 -9.62 -26.13 31.64
C ILE A 542 -9.11 -27.36 30.88
N ASP A 543 -7.84 -27.33 30.47
CA ASP A 543 -7.16 -28.32 29.63
C ASP A 543 -7.57 -28.29 28.15
N GLY A 544 -7.55 -27.09 27.56
CA GLY A 544 -7.88 -26.89 26.15
C GLY A 544 -6.99 -27.71 25.20
N GLU A 545 -7.62 -28.33 24.20
CA GLU A 545 -6.91 -29.04 23.12
C GLU A 545 -6.31 -28.03 22.14
N ASN A 546 -5.05 -27.67 22.35
CA ASN A 546 -4.32 -26.77 21.46
C ASN A 546 -3.91 -27.46 20.14
N THR A 547 -3.75 -26.66 19.08
CA THR A 547 -3.29 -27.13 17.77
C THR A 547 -1.91 -26.57 17.44
N ALA A 548 -1.35 -27.02 16.31
CA ALA A 548 -0.11 -26.45 15.80
C ALA A 548 -0.29 -25.00 15.37
N GLY A 549 0.52 -24.08 15.89
CA GLY A 549 0.57 -22.70 15.40
C GLY A 549 1.41 -22.57 14.13
N LEU A 550 2.51 -23.31 14.06
CA LEU A 550 3.36 -23.43 12.88
C LEU A 550 3.32 -24.86 12.38
N VAL A 551 3.02 -25.03 11.10
CA VAL A 551 2.99 -26.34 10.44
C VAL A 551 3.99 -26.32 9.32
N PHE A 552 4.99 -27.20 9.39
CA PHE A 552 5.88 -27.49 8.29
C PHE A 552 5.41 -28.78 7.61
N THR A 553 5.10 -28.73 6.32
CA THR A 553 4.52 -29.88 5.60
C THR A 553 5.53 -30.57 4.68
N ARG A 554 6.76 -30.06 4.62
CA ARG A 554 7.88 -30.66 3.90
C ARG A 554 8.83 -31.32 4.91
N THR A 555 9.35 -32.51 4.60
CA THR A 555 10.21 -33.25 5.53
C THR A 555 11.59 -32.59 5.67
N SER A 556 12.25 -32.27 4.55
CA SER A 556 13.50 -31.51 4.52
C SER A 556 13.21 -30.01 4.37
N ASN A 557 13.21 -29.29 5.49
CA ASN A 557 12.70 -27.92 5.56
C ASN A 557 13.72 -26.86 5.19
N LYS A 558 15.00 -27.06 5.49
CA LYS A 558 16.05 -26.03 5.36
C LYS A 558 15.60 -24.70 6.01
N SER A 559 14.97 -24.74 7.18
CA SER A 559 14.27 -23.59 7.77
C SER A 559 14.75 -23.26 9.18
N ALA A 560 14.49 -22.04 9.65
CA ALA A 560 14.87 -21.60 10.99
C ALA A 560 13.71 -20.90 11.72
N VAL A 561 13.50 -21.27 12.99
CA VAL A 561 12.54 -20.67 13.92
C VAL A 561 13.35 -20.07 15.07
N VAL A 562 13.52 -18.74 15.05
CA VAL A 562 14.47 -18.04 15.92
C VAL A 562 13.84 -16.90 16.69
N GLY A 563 14.03 -16.86 18.01
CA GLY A 563 13.71 -15.69 18.81
C GLY A 563 12.22 -15.36 18.90
N ASN A 564 11.31 -16.33 18.70
CA ASN A 564 9.88 -16.10 18.74
C ASN A 564 9.30 -16.28 20.15
N TYR A 565 8.15 -15.66 20.42
CA TYR A 565 7.29 -15.96 21.56
C TYR A 565 6.12 -16.83 21.08
N ILE A 566 6.06 -18.06 21.59
CA ILE A 566 5.15 -19.12 21.14
C ILE A 566 4.35 -19.58 22.36
N ASP A 567 3.03 -19.35 22.34
CA ASP A 567 2.20 -19.58 23.51
C ASP A 567 0.96 -20.45 23.21
N ASN A 568 0.81 -21.50 24.01
CA ASN A 568 -0.32 -22.43 23.96
C ASN A 568 -0.50 -23.10 22.58
N MET A 569 0.60 -23.46 21.90
CA MET A 569 0.54 -24.10 20.59
C MET A 569 1.83 -24.84 20.25
N SER A 570 1.73 -25.77 19.31
CA SER A 570 2.87 -26.58 18.86
C SER A 570 3.49 -26.05 17.56
N ILE A 571 4.77 -26.37 17.35
CA ILE A 571 5.39 -26.45 16.03
C ILE A 571 5.24 -27.90 15.56
N GLU A 572 4.61 -28.10 14.41
CA GLU A 572 4.39 -29.43 13.84
C GLU A 572 5.23 -29.64 12.59
N LEU A 573 6.00 -30.73 12.56
CA LEU A 573 6.71 -31.24 11.39
C LEU A 573 5.89 -32.42 10.84
N ALA A 574 5.22 -32.20 9.72
CA ALA A 574 4.36 -33.15 9.03
C ALA A 574 4.81 -33.33 7.58
N ASN A 575 4.22 -34.30 6.89
CA ASN A 575 4.42 -34.56 5.47
C ASN A 575 3.07 -34.77 4.77
N GLU A 576 2.07 -33.98 5.14
CA GLU A 576 0.69 -34.15 4.65
C GLU A 576 0.49 -33.86 3.16
N HIS A 577 1.50 -33.27 2.51
CA HIS A 577 1.58 -33.03 1.07
C HIS A 577 2.56 -33.99 0.36
N ASP A 578 2.99 -35.06 1.03
CA ASP A 578 3.76 -36.14 0.38
C ASP A 578 2.78 -37.19 -0.18
N PRO A 579 2.68 -37.37 -1.51
CA PRO A 579 1.74 -38.31 -2.11
C PRO A 579 2.16 -39.77 -1.95
N ASN A 580 3.46 -40.05 -1.76
CA ASN A 580 3.96 -41.41 -1.83
C ASN A 580 4.01 -42.08 -0.44
N GLY A 581 4.03 -41.29 0.64
CA GLY A 581 4.13 -41.80 2.02
C GLY A 581 5.43 -42.57 2.33
N ASP A 582 6.27 -42.82 1.33
CA ASP A 582 7.48 -43.63 1.37
C ASP A 582 8.75 -42.77 1.32
N VAL A 583 9.81 -43.32 1.90
CA VAL A 583 11.10 -42.64 2.10
C VAL A 583 11.84 -42.42 0.78
N TYR A 584 11.88 -41.17 0.30
CA TYR A 584 12.84 -40.75 -0.73
C TYR A 584 13.96 -39.90 -0.13
N GLY A 585 14.93 -40.54 0.53
CA GLY A 585 16.23 -39.98 0.93
C GLY A 585 16.23 -38.76 1.88
N ASN A 586 15.08 -38.18 2.18
CA ASN A 586 14.91 -36.94 2.92
C ASN A 586 14.13 -37.20 4.21
N GLY A 587 14.83 -37.22 5.35
CA GLY A 587 14.20 -37.32 6.65
C GLY A 587 13.55 -36.01 7.11
N PHE A 588 12.73 -36.09 8.16
CA PHE A 588 12.25 -34.92 8.87
C PHE A 588 13.42 -34.13 9.47
N GLY A 589 13.54 -32.87 9.09
CA GLY A 589 14.49 -31.94 9.69
C GLY A 589 15.07 -30.93 8.70
N LYS A 590 16.39 -30.75 8.75
CA LYS A 590 17.09 -29.54 8.30
C LYS A 590 16.42 -28.28 8.85
N ILE A 591 16.13 -28.31 10.15
CA ILE A 591 15.43 -27.25 10.87
C ILE A 591 16.18 -26.87 12.14
N THR A 592 16.28 -25.56 12.39
CA THR A 592 16.83 -25.02 13.63
C THR A 592 15.75 -24.26 14.39
N ILE A 593 15.48 -24.66 15.63
CA ILE A 593 14.54 -24.02 16.56
C ILE A 593 15.37 -23.50 17.73
N THR A 594 15.65 -22.20 17.76
CA THR A 594 16.62 -21.64 18.72
C THR A 594 16.24 -20.28 19.29
N GLY A 595 16.56 -20.06 20.57
CA GLY A 595 16.35 -18.78 21.23
C GLY A 595 14.88 -18.38 21.41
N ASN A 596 13.93 -19.31 21.27
CA ASN A 596 12.50 -19.02 21.41
C ASN A 596 12.06 -19.07 22.87
N ILE A 597 10.99 -18.34 23.17
CA ILE A 597 10.24 -18.41 24.41
C ILE A 597 9.00 -19.24 24.14
N PHE A 598 8.89 -20.38 24.79
CA PHE A 598 7.72 -21.26 24.77
C PHE A 598 6.97 -21.13 26.07
N THR A 599 5.68 -20.83 25.98
CA THR A 599 4.77 -20.68 27.12
C THR A 599 3.53 -21.53 26.93
N ALA A 600 3.02 -22.10 28.01
CA ALA A 600 1.70 -22.74 28.01
C ALA A 600 1.01 -22.57 29.35
N GLN A 601 -0.31 -22.55 29.34
CA GLN A 601 -1.17 -22.57 30.53
C GLN A 601 -2.50 -23.24 30.21
N LYS A 602 -3.18 -23.80 31.22
CA LYS A 602 -4.44 -24.53 31.03
C LYS A 602 -4.34 -25.62 29.94
N VAL A 603 -3.21 -26.32 29.92
CA VAL A 603 -2.95 -27.43 28.99
C VAL A 603 -2.91 -28.75 29.76
N PRO A 604 -3.33 -29.86 29.14
CA PRO A 604 -3.18 -31.20 29.71
C PRO A 604 -1.69 -31.58 29.81
N ASP A 605 -1.38 -32.62 30.59
CA ASP A 605 0.00 -33.03 30.78
C ASP A 605 0.65 -33.65 29.53
N TRP A 606 -0.14 -34.18 28.60
CA TRP A 606 0.33 -34.65 27.30
C TRP A 606 0.54 -33.54 26.25
N PHE A 607 0.36 -32.26 26.59
CA PHE A 607 0.67 -31.17 25.67
C PHE A 607 2.17 -31.09 25.37
N THR A 608 2.50 -30.86 24.10
CA THR A 608 3.89 -30.73 23.62
C THR A 608 4.05 -29.52 22.70
N PHE A 609 5.23 -28.90 22.74
CA PHE A 609 5.56 -27.72 21.93
C PHE A 609 6.09 -28.09 20.54
N ILE A 610 6.62 -29.29 20.34
CA ILE A 610 7.23 -29.71 19.08
C ILE A 610 6.70 -31.11 18.72
N LYS A 611 6.08 -31.26 17.55
CA LYS A 611 5.49 -32.53 17.13
C LYS A 611 6.10 -32.99 15.83
N ILE A 612 6.40 -34.28 15.70
CA ILE A 612 6.66 -34.94 14.43
C ILE A 612 5.49 -35.87 14.15
N ARG A 613 4.84 -35.67 13.00
CA ARG A 613 3.64 -36.41 12.60
C ARG A 613 3.81 -37.03 11.21
N PRO A 614 4.49 -38.18 11.11
CA PRO A 614 4.66 -38.87 9.84
C PRO A 614 3.34 -39.39 9.29
N ARG A 615 3.24 -39.37 7.97
CA ARG A 615 2.27 -40.12 7.17
C ARG A 615 3.04 -41.10 6.30
N GLY A 616 2.71 -42.38 6.44
CA GLY A 616 3.49 -43.48 5.87
C GLY A 616 4.66 -43.91 6.76
N ASN A 617 5.39 -44.93 6.35
CA ASN A 617 6.23 -45.72 7.26
C ASN A 617 7.73 -45.51 7.06
N ASN A 618 8.50 -45.79 8.11
CA ASN A 618 9.97 -45.74 8.13
C ASN A 618 10.59 -44.36 7.88
N TRP A 619 9.86 -43.28 8.17
CA TRP A 619 10.43 -41.93 8.17
C TRP A 619 11.51 -41.79 9.23
N PHE A 620 12.38 -40.79 9.14
CA PHE A 620 13.60 -40.76 9.95
C PHE A 620 14.04 -39.32 10.18
N MET A 621 14.68 -39.00 11.30
CA MET A 621 15.02 -37.61 11.68
C MET A 621 16.42 -37.20 11.19
N ASN A 622 16.52 -36.16 10.35
CA ASN A 622 17.79 -35.63 9.80
C ASN A 622 17.99 -34.15 10.11
N GLY A 623 18.93 -33.80 10.98
CA GLY A 623 19.31 -32.39 11.13
C GLY A 623 18.23 -31.57 11.82
N ILE A 624 17.80 -32.01 13.01
CA ILE A 624 16.89 -31.25 13.88
C ILE A 624 17.72 -30.66 15.00
N THR A 625 17.74 -29.33 15.12
CA THR A 625 18.39 -28.64 16.24
C THR A 625 17.35 -27.88 17.04
N VAL A 626 17.19 -28.25 18.32
CA VAL A 626 16.36 -27.53 19.30
C VAL A 626 17.29 -27.04 20.41
N ALA A 627 17.67 -25.76 20.35
CA ALA A 627 18.72 -25.24 21.22
C ALA A 627 18.40 -23.90 21.87
N ASN A 628 18.89 -23.67 23.09
CA ASN A 628 18.83 -22.36 23.75
C ASN A 628 17.41 -21.77 23.87
N ASN A 629 16.38 -22.61 23.99
CA ASN A 629 15.00 -22.17 24.18
C ASN A 629 14.62 -22.13 25.67
N ALA A 630 13.65 -21.31 26.02
CA ALA A 630 13.05 -21.28 27.34
C ALA A 630 11.63 -21.87 27.30
N PHE A 631 11.40 -22.98 28.00
CA PHE A 631 10.09 -23.62 28.14
C PHE A 631 9.53 -23.38 29.54
N LYS A 632 8.40 -22.69 29.61
CA LYS A 632 7.75 -22.36 30.88
C LYS A 632 6.25 -22.62 30.83
N VAL A 633 5.78 -23.51 31.70
CA VAL A 633 4.33 -23.74 31.89
C VAL A 633 3.83 -22.98 33.12
N PHE A 634 2.71 -22.28 33.01
CA PHE A 634 2.10 -21.47 34.07
C PHE A 634 0.89 -22.16 34.71
N GLY A 635 0.40 -21.58 35.81
CA GLY A 635 -0.80 -22.07 36.50
C GLY A 635 -0.59 -23.42 37.19
N ALA A 636 -1.62 -24.27 37.21
CA ALA A 636 -1.54 -25.61 37.78
C ALA A 636 -0.99 -26.66 36.81
N SER A 637 -0.93 -26.36 35.50
CA SER A 637 -0.47 -27.29 34.47
C SER A 637 1.00 -27.66 34.65
N ILE A 638 1.30 -28.94 34.41
CA ILE A 638 2.65 -29.52 34.34
C ILE A 638 2.61 -30.49 33.18
N ILE A 639 3.47 -30.30 32.19
CA ILE A 639 3.54 -31.19 31.02
C ILE A 639 4.58 -32.29 31.23
N ASP A 640 4.36 -33.43 30.58
CA ASP A 640 5.29 -34.55 30.60
C ASP A 640 6.60 -34.17 29.92
N ARG A 641 6.53 -33.69 28.67
CA ARG A 641 7.69 -33.40 27.83
C ARG A 641 7.39 -32.27 26.85
N ILE A 642 8.41 -31.76 26.16
CA ILE A 642 8.23 -30.66 25.19
C ILE A 642 7.96 -31.13 23.77
N ASP A 643 8.11 -32.43 23.51
CA ASP A 643 8.24 -32.99 22.17
C ASP A 643 7.44 -34.29 22.02
N GLU A 644 6.87 -34.53 20.85
CA GLU A 644 5.99 -35.68 20.59
C GLU A 644 6.27 -36.28 19.23
N TYR A 645 6.27 -37.61 19.18
CA TYR A 645 6.13 -38.38 17.95
C TYR A 645 4.71 -38.93 17.91
N ASP A 646 3.90 -38.43 16.97
CA ASP A 646 2.52 -38.87 16.73
C ASP A 646 2.53 -39.97 15.65
N ASP A 647 2.33 -41.22 16.06
CA ASP A 647 2.37 -42.40 15.21
C ASP A 647 1.03 -42.75 14.55
N ALA A 648 -0.01 -41.91 14.70
CA ALA A 648 -1.37 -42.24 14.28
C ALA A 648 -1.50 -42.53 12.77
N PHE A 649 -0.57 -42.02 11.96
CA PHE A 649 -0.62 -42.15 10.49
C PHE A 649 0.67 -42.69 9.87
N GLY A 650 1.68 -43.05 10.67
CA GLY A 650 2.98 -43.39 10.15
C GLY A 650 4.03 -43.72 11.21
N THR A 651 5.16 -44.26 10.74
CA THR A 651 6.24 -44.73 11.61
C THR A 651 7.55 -43.97 11.43
N LEU A 652 8.29 -43.81 12.53
CA LEU A 652 9.70 -43.38 12.51
C LEU A 652 10.62 -44.60 12.66
N ASP A 653 11.57 -44.75 11.73
CA ASP A 653 12.78 -45.55 11.91
C ASP A 653 13.81 -44.73 12.71
N HIS A 654 13.80 -44.96 14.02
CA HIS A 654 14.76 -44.33 14.92
C HIS A 654 16.20 -44.75 14.64
N THR A 655 16.45 -45.96 14.12
CA THR A 655 17.81 -46.48 13.87
C THR A 655 18.56 -45.67 12.83
N ALA A 656 17.81 -45.04 11.92
CA ALA A 656 18.35 -44.21 10.87
C ALA A 656 18.57 -42.76 11.32
N THR A 657 18.34 -42.36 12.57
CA THR A 657 18.42 -40.96 13.06
C THR A 657 19.84 -40.37 12.97
N ARG A 658 19.95 -39.13 12.43
CA ARG A 658 21.21 -38.37 12.30
C ARG A 658 21.03 -36.89 12.61
N ASP A 659 22.10 -36.27 13.10
CA ASP A 659 22.21 -34.82 13.30
C ASP A 659 21.06 -34.26 14.17
N VAL A 660 20.72 -34.94 15.28
CA VAL A 660 19.65 -34.50 16.19
C VAL A 660 20.27 -33.95 17.48
N ILE A 661 20.12 -32.63 17.67
CA ILE A 661 20.71 -31.90 18.78
C ILE A 661 19.61 -31.23 19.60
N PHE A 662 19.52 -31.58 20.88
CA PHE A 662 18.66 -30.94 21.87
C PHE A 662 19.56 -30.50 23.03
N THR A 663 19.84 -29.20 23.15
CA THR A 663 20.84 -28.71 24.12
C THR A 663 20.60 -27.26 24.55
N GLY A 664 21.06 -26.88 25.75
CA GLY A 664 20.95 -25.50 26.25
C GLY A 664 19.52 -25.01 26.49
N ASN A 665 18.53 -25.90 26.46
CA ASN A 665 17.15 -25.56 26.75
C ASN A 665 16.92 -25.48 28.27
N SER A 666 16.06 -24.56 28.70
CA SER A 666 15.64 -24.42 30.09
C SER A 666 14.17 -24.80 30.26
N PHE A 667 13.84 -25.42 31.39
CA PHE A 667 12.53 -26.03 31.62
C PHE A 667 11.98 -25.65 33.00
N GLU A 668 10.73 -25.19 33.03
CA GLU A 668 9.93 -24.99 34.24
C GLU A 668 8.58 -25.71 34.08
N LYS A 669 8.25 -26.59 35.03
CA LYS A 669 7.05 -27.47 35.00
C LYS A 669 6.97 -28.38 33.78
N VAL A 670 8.11 -28.98 33.44
CA VAL A 670 8.25 -30.10 32.48
C VAL A 670 8.90 -31.27 33.25
N ARG A 671 8.28 -32.46 33.21
CA ARG A 671 8.74 -33.63 33.97
C ARG A 671 10.01 -34.24 33.34
N ASP A 672 9.92 -34.54 32.06
CA ASP A 672 10.93 -35.19 31.24
C ASP A 672 11.62 -34.16 30.34
N LYS A 673 12.91 -33.92 30.62
CA LYS A 673 13.70 -32.86 29.99
C LYS A 673 14.42 -33.42 28.77
N ALA A 674 13.81 -33.28 27.60
CA ALA A 674 14.36 -33.79 26.36
C ALA A 674 15.76 -33.19 26.06
N GLU A 675 16.76 -34.06 25.89
CA GLU A 675 18.17 -33.69 25.67
C GLU A 675 18.88 -34.76 24.82
N SER A 676 19.69 -34.34 23.87
CA SER A 676 20.54 -35.21 23.05
C SER A 676 21.73 -34.40 22.51
N PRO A 677 22.97 -34.76 22.85
CA PRO A 677 23.37 -35.79 23.82
C PRO A 677 22.97 -35.41 25.25
N VAL A 678 22.48 -36.38 26.04
CA VAL A 678 22.15 -36.22 27.46
C VAL A 678 23.17 -36.90 28.35
N THR A 679 23.36 -36.35 29.54
CA THR A 679 24.24 -36.88 30.58
C THR A 679 23.43 -37.49 31.73
N VAL A 680 23.60 -38.79 31.99
CA VAL A 680 22.91 -39.52 33.05
C VAL A 680 23.90 -40.01 34.11
N ARG A 681 23.63 -39.72 35.40
CA ARG A 681 24.34 -40.32 36.54
C ARG A 681 23.72 -41.68 36.86
N HIS A 682 24.53 -42.73 36.88
CA HIS A 682 24.15 -44.08 37.31
C HIS A 682 24.92 -44.48 38.55
N GLU A 683 24.22 -45.04 39.53
CA GLU A 683 24.81 -45.59 40.74
C GLU A 683 24.52 -47.09 40.82
N GLN A 684 25.59 -47.87 40.83
CA GLN A 684 25.54 -49.31 40.96
C GLN A 684 25.84 -49.70 42.41
N THR A 685 24.81 -50.10 43.15
CA THR A 685 24.93 -50.47 44.57
C THR A 685 25.16 -51.95 44.80
N ASN A 686 24.70 -52.82 43.90
CA ASN A 686 24.94 -54.26 43.95
C ASN A 686 26.11 -54.66 43.05
N VAL A 687 26.97 -55.55 43.56
CA VAL A 687 28.14 -56.08 42.83
C VAL A 687 27.68 -56.76 41.54
N ASN A 688 28.01 -56.16 40.40
CA ASN A 688 27.67 -56.69 39.08
C ASN A 688 28.72 -56.23 38.05
N SER A 689 29.02 -57.06 37.06
CA SER A 689 29.90 -56.69 35.93
C SER A 689 29.14 -56.06 34.77
N SER A 690 27.81 -56.12 34.78
CA SER A 690 26.95 -55.63 33.71
C SER A 690 25.99 -54.57 34.26
N TRP A 691 26.33 -53.29 34.09
CA TRP A 691 25.52 -52.18 34.61
C TRP A 691 24.56 -51.71 33.53
N THR A 692 23.28 -51.54 33.85
CA THR A 692 22.27 -51.04 32.91
C THR A 692 21.93 -49.60 33.24
N VAL A 693 22.15 -48.69 32.29
CA VAL A 693 21.82 -47.26 32.44
C VAL A 693 20.66 -46.92 31.51
N GLN A 694 19.65 -46.21 32.03
CA GLN A 694 18.41 -45.87 31.32
C GLN A 694 18.44 -44.43 30.81
N PHE A 695 17.94 -44.21 29.58
CA PHE A 695 17.89 -42.91 28.91
C PHE A 695 16.47 -42.50 28.47
N ASP A 696 15.47 -43.36 28.72
CA ASP A 696 14.11 -43.29 28.17
C ASP A 696 13.38 -41.95 28.38
N ARG A 697 13.58 -41.30 29.54
CA ARG A 697 12.96 -40.01 29.88
C ARG A 697 13.60 -38.79 29.20
N PHE A 698 14.73 -38.96 28.54
CA PHE A 698 15.52 -37.84 28.04
C PHE A 698 15.62 -37.80 26.52
N LEU A 699 15.57 -38.94 25.84
CA LEU A 699 15.78 -38.97 24.40
C LEU A 699 14.60 -38.29 23.67
N PRO A 700 14.88 -37.32 22.78
CA PRO A 700 13.85 -36.66 22.00
C PRO A 700 13.01 -37.64 21.18
N PHE A 701 11.73 -37.33 21.04
CA PHE A 701 10.70 -38.05 20.28
C PHE A 701 10.58 -39.54 20.63
N GLY A 702 10.88 -39.90 21.89
CA GLY A 702 10.89 -41.29 22.34
C GLY A 702 12.02 -42.14 21.72
N GLY A 703 13.09 -41.49 21.24
CA GLY A 703 14.11 -42.13 20.42
C GLY A 703 14.93 -43.23 21.11
N GLU A 704 15.62 -44.00 20.27
CA GLU A 704 16.56 -45.04 20.69
C GLU A 704 17.92 -44.44 21.07
N LEU A 705 18.68 -45.14 21.92
CA LEU A 705 20.04 -44.75 22.27
C LEU A 705 21.01 -45.29 21.21
N LEU A 706 21.41 -44.45 20.25
CA LEU A 706 22.27 -44.85 19.13
C LEU A 706 23.77 -44.68 19.42
N GLY A 707 24.14 -43.72 20.26
CA GLY A 707 25.54 -43.44 20.57
C GLY A 707 25.80 -43.19 22.05
N VAL A 708 27.04 -43.45 22.47
CA VAL A 708 27.59 -43.09 23.78
C VAL A 708 28.87 -42.31 23.55
N ASP A 709 28.86 -41.02 23.90
CA ASP A 709 29.99 -40.12 23.72
C ASP A 709 31.07 -40.33 24.81
N GLY A 710 30.69 -40.86 25.98
CA GLY A 710 31.64 -41.12 27.05
C GLY A 710 31.05 -41.68 28.33
N VAL A 711 31.89 -42.37 29.09
CA VAL A 711 31.62 -42.90 30.43
C VAL A 711 32.72 -42.38 31.37
N VAL A 712 32.33 -41.72 32.46
CA VAL A 712 33.25 -41.15 33.44
C VAL A 712 32.88 -41.64 34.83
N ALA A 713 33.83 -42.25 35.54
CA ALA A 713 33.63 -42.66 36.93
C ALA A 713 33.59 -41.44 37.87
N HIS A 714 32.65 -41.46 38.80
CA HIS A 714 32.52 -40.49 39.89
C HIS A 714 33.03 -41.11 41.19
N GLY A 715 34.33 -40.95 41.44
CA GLY A 715 35.03 -41.64 42.53
C GLY A 715 35.47 -43.05 42.14
N PRO A 716 36.01 -43.83 43.10
CA PRO A 716 36.52 -45.17 42.84
C PRO A 716 35.39 -46.14 42.51
N VAL A 717 35.54 -46.91 41.43
CA VAL A 717 34.75 -48.12 41.19
C VAL A 717 35.38 -49.24 42.00
N GLN A 718 34.59 -50.01 42.74
CA GLN A 718 35.08 -51.01 43.68
C GLN A 718 34.69 -52.41 43.24
N ALA A 719 35.68 -53.30 43.10
CA ALA A 719 35.45 -54.72 42.89
C ALA A 719 34.88 -55.39 44.15
N ASN A 720 34.39 -56.62 44.00
CA ASN A 720 34.01 -57.45 45.14
C ASN A 720 35.18 -57.57 46.14
N GLY A 721 34.97 -57.19 47.40
CA GLY A 721 36.03 -57.11 48.42
C GLY A 721 36.68 -55.73 48.61
N GLY A 722 36.25 -54.70 47.88
CA GLY A 722 36.57 -53.28 48.17
C GLY A 722 37.81 -52.71 47.48
N ALA A 723 38.51 -53.50 46.66
CA ALA A 723 39.65 -53.00 45.87
C ALA A 723 39.17 -52.07 44.73
N THR A 724 39.90 -50.98 44.48
CA THR A 724 39.60 -50.07 43.37
C THR A 724 39.88 -50.76 42.03
N LEU A 725 38.88 -50.73 41.15
CA LEU A 725 38.96 -51.14 39.75
C LEU A 725 39.28 -49.92 38.87
N TYR A 726 40.29 -50.05 38.01
CA TYR A 726 40.76 -48.96 37.13
C TYR A 726 40.32 -49.12 35.67
N ASP A 727 39.65 -50.21 35.34
CA ASP A 727 39.28 -50.56 33.98
C ASP A 727 38.15 -49.65 33.47
N MET A 728 38.16 -49.32 32.19
CA MET A 728 37.05 -48.60 31.53
C MET A 728 36.07 -49.62 30.94
N PRO A 729 34.75 -49.49 31.18
CA PRO A 729 33.78 -50.42 30.61
C PRO A 729 33.61 -50.14 29.11
N TRP A 730 33.33 -51.18 28.33
CA TRP A 730 32.78 -50.98 27.00
C TRP A 730 31.26 -50.84 27.08
N ALA A 731 30.68 -50.08 26.14
CA ALA A 731 29.27 -49.73 26.11
C ALA A 731 28.54 -50.48 24.99
N GLU A 732 27.46 -51.15 25.34
CA GLU A 732 26.53 -51.80 24.41
C GLU A 732 25.24 -50.97 24.35
N THR A 733 25.02 -50.27 23.24
CA THR A 733 23.82 -49.42 23.06
C THR A 733 22.59 -50.26 22.67
N ARG A 734 21.45 -49.59 22.51
CA ARG A 734 20.18 -50.18 22.04
C ARG A 734 19.70 -51.38 22.86
N GLN A 735 19.81 -51.29 24.18
CA GLN A 735 19.39 -52.35 25.10
C GLN A 735 17.98 -52.10 25.64
N GLY A 736 17.32 -53.16 26.10
CA GLY A 736 15.96 -53.11 26.65
C GLY A 736 14.86 -53.10 25.57
N GLY A 737 13.59 -53.16 25.98
CA GLY A 737 12.46 -53.29 25.05
C GLY A 737 12.24 -52.09 24.12
N ASN A 738 12.71 -50.90 24.52
CA ASN A 738 12.59 -49.65 23.75
C ASN A 738 13.94 -49.19 23.17
N SER A 739 14.98 -50.04 23.18
CA SER A 739 16.32 -49.72 22.66
C SER A 739 16.95 -48.43 23.24
N ASN A 740 16.56 -48.01 24.45
CA ASN A 740 16.94 -46.73 25.06
C ASN A 740 17.76 -46.91 26.34
N ARG A 741 18.47 -48.04 26.43
CA ARG A 741 19.39 -48.34 27.52
C ARG A 741 20.77 -48.66 26.96
N VAL A 742 21.79 -48.46 27.79
CA VAL A 742 23.15 -48.95 27.54
C VAL A 742 23.51 -49.99 28.59
N ARG A 743 24.19 -51.05 28.16
CA ARG A 743 24.90 -51.97 29.03
C ARG A 743 26.36 -51.54 29.12
N LEU A 744 26.85 -51.28 30.33
CA LEU A 744 28.27 -51.09 30.59
C LEU A 744 28.84 -52.41 31.08
N HIS A 745 29.85 -52.90 30.39
CA HIS A 745 30.48 -54.19 30.68
C HIS A 745 31.86 -53.98 31.29
N TRP A 746 31.99 -54.40 32.54
CA TRP A 746 33.20 -54.33 33.34
C TRP A 746 33.92 -55.67 33.36
N SER A 747 35.23 -55.64 33.61
CA SER A 747 36.08 -56.84 33.69
C SER A 747 35.73 -57.77 34.86
N ALA A 748 35.10 -57.24 35.91
CA ALA A 748 34.68 -57.97 37.09
C ALA A 748 33.43 -57.37 37.72
N GLY A 749 32.80 -58.13 38.62
CA GLY A 749 31.69 -57.64 39.44
C GLY A 749 32.13 -56.46 40.32
N CYS A 750 31.48 -55.31 40.16
CA CYS A 750 31.83 -54.09 40.87
C CYS A 750 30.61 -53.22 41.24
N THR A 751 30.85 -52.24 42.10
CA THR A 751 29.91 -51.18 42.52
C THR A 751 30.56 -49.81 42.34
N GLY A 752 29.76 -48.75 42.21
CA GLY A 752 30.28 -47.39 42.07
C GLY A 752 29.32 -46.46 41.36
N VAL A 753 29.80 -45.28 41.01
CA VAL A 753 29.01 -44.26 40.33
C VAL A 753 29.70 -43.91 39.02
N VAL A 754 28.92 -43.84 37.95
CA VAL A 754 29.38 -43.33 36.65
C VAL A 754 28.43 -42.26 36.13
N GLN A 755 28.96 -41.43 35.26
CA GLN A 755 28.21 -40.54 34.40
C GLN A 755 28.37 -41.03 32.97
N VAL A 756 27.24 -41.22 32.28
CA VAL A 756 27.21 -41.69 30.90
C VAL A 756 26.59 -40.61 30.04
N ARG A 757 27.29 -40.21 28.97
CA ARG A 757 26.77 -39.28 27.97
C ARG A 757 26.28 -40.06 26.76
N GLY A 758 24.98 -40.04 26.49
CA GLY A 758 24.33 -40.81 25.44
C GLY A 758 23.51 -39.93 24.49
N ARG A 759 23.24 -40.40 23.28
CA ARG A 759 22.56 -39.63 22.22
C ARG A 759 21.62 -40.47 21.36
N CYS A 760 20.60 -39.83 20.80
CA CYS A 760 19.58 -40.48 19.98
C CYS A 760 19.89 -40.52 18.47
N ASP A 761 21.03 -40.00 18.06
CA ASP A 761 21.46 -39.94 16.67
C ASP A 761 22.80 -40.65 16.48
N ALA A 762 23.00 -41.23 15.31
CA ALA A 762 24.20 -42.00 15.01
C ALA A 762 25.45 -41.08 15.00
N PRO A 763 26.55 -41.45 15.67
CA PRO A 763 27.85 -40.83 15.43
C PRO A 763 28.28 -41.10 13.97
N GLY A 764 29.04 -40.18 13.37
CA GLY A 764 29.47 -40.34 11.97
C GLY A 764 30.35 -41.58 11.76
N ASP A 765 30.13 -42.26 10.63
CA ASP A 765 30.97 -43.35 10.12
C ASP A 765 32.27 -42.84 9.48
#